data_AF-A0A914B203-F1
#
_entry.id   AF-A0A914B203-F1
#
_cell.length_a   1.000
_cell.length_b   1.000
_cell.length_c   1.000
_cell.angle_alpha   90.00
_cell.angle_beta   90.00
_cell.angle_gamma   90.00
#
_symmetry.space_group_name_H-M   'P 1'
#
loop_
_entity.id
_entity.type
_entity.pdbx_description
1 polymer ?
#
loop_
_entity_poly.entity_id
_entity_poly.type
_entity_poly.pdbx_seq_one_letter_code
_entity_poly.pdbx_strand_id
1 'polypeptide(L)'
;MPWLQKWHLSLCIKLVPTKSVFFFRVPVLRLFHYCSHDLPNTSTMPRLLVPGAFGFLTGLALLVSSCTFVEAAAFALIADLNNGTIYKGSLERSLADLAPLPLSGVTRPVAVDYDPVDGMVYWTDQGPDPKICRAHMDGRNQTIVVRDLHEPGGLALDITSRMLYWTDASLAHIGRARMDGTGSKEIFFSESHYSPKGIVINLVHRYIFWSDIGDNPRIERADLDGRNRTIIVEGGLNWPSSVTIDLAGNSLYWIDAGHDIIETSDISGNNRRIVANLTVHSVTYPFDLAVYADYVYWTGWLMSPTLLRAHLDGRDEETFGPSVFQMPGGIHIQEVEADTTPPVVSGCPTAAIEATVPLGTTATTVTWTPPTATDGPGVLVTTSSNYSPGHRFNLGMTTVRYTFADVAGNQAFCDFVVSVIAIDSINPTISCQADIVRYVRSSSQNVTVSWPSPTATDDSGVQPSVTSNPDYPTPSGSFGVGQHTITYTARDEARNEASCTVTINIVVDTQAPTITGCHRTTAVLQPGSSSVAVWWTEPIAMDDNGVVNTTQTHEPGDMFTEGHTQVTYTFADLAGNRASCTFNVTVSRADETDPVISCSAGIVRYVRRSSQHVTVSWPSPTATDDSGVQPTVTSTPNYPTQSGSFGVGQHSVTYTAQDAAGNEASCTVGIDITLDSQAPTITGCPNDITAVLPPGNSSVAVQWTKPVASDDNGQSNVTQNHRPGDLFTRGDTDVTYTFTDQAGNQASCTFTVTAVAGCVVTPDQLGHLEVVSGQKTVYLPGESVQFACPAGYQLSGSANRICLSDFSWSGEPAVCQPQVVDTTCTAPPTLKHVTVAEGQDHVFKPGELATFTCSDDFVVTGTDRHYAQRVCQSDGSWSSKPVECSPVDDVGKVAVGAAAGGVVCVVIFLLVFLIIRRWKKNNNRRTGRAPDIALIPSVNTYNDTHAYEIPAPVYETTIGGAAAAAGAAGATEYEVNLKVPLPPTPPPPNGPPPSYDYVPGNWPGNRPPTYMEVK
;
A
#
# COMPACT_ATOMS: atom_id res chain seq x y z
N MET A 1 13.91 42.59 -32.43
CA MET A 1 13.78 43.98 -32.93
C MET A 1 12.56 44.05 -33.83
N PRO A 2 11.87 45.20 -33.98
CA PRO A 2 12.04 46.52 -33.34
C PRO A 2 11.01 46.73 -32.19
N TRP A 3 10.86 47.90 -31.53
CA TRP A 3 11.84 48.77 -30.81
C TRP A 3 11.05 49.83 -29.99
N LEU A 4 11.48 50.15 -28.75
CA LEU A 4 11.04 51.32 -27.93
C LEU A 4 9.53 51.34 -27.49
N GLN A 5 9.04 52.20 -26.56
CA GLN A 5 9.67 53.24 -25.73
C GLN A 5 8.98 53.45 -24.35
N LYS A 6 9.78 53.98 -23.39
CA LYS A 6 9.50 54.77 -22.16
C LYS A 6 8.07 54.94 -21.57
N TRP A 7 7.99 54.64 -20.27
CA TRP A 7 7.52 55.51 -19.15
C TRP A 7 6.41 56.56 -19.39
N HIS A 8 5.36 56.53 -18.55
CA HIS A 8 4.94 57.71 -17.74
C HIS A 8 4.07 57.31 -16.53
N LEU A 9 4.05 58.15 -15.49
CA LEU A 9 3.17 58.00 -14.31
C LEU A 9 1.70 58.23 -14.66
N SER A 10 0.79 57.54 -13.97
CA SER A 10 -0.55 58.08 -13.69
C SER A 10 -1.11 57.53 -12.38
N LEU A 11 -1.40 58.43 -11.44
CA LEU A 11 -2.08 58.14 -10.17
C LEU A 11 -3.57 57.87 -10.43
N CYS A 12 -4.16 56.80 -9.87
CA CYS A 12 -5.61 56.72 -9.71
C CYS A 12 -6.02 55.88 -8.50
N ILE A 13 -6.84 56.45 -7.62
CA ILE A 13 -7.37 55.80 -6.42
C ILE A 13 -8.56 54.92 -6.82
N LYS A 14 -8.64 53.71 -6.24
CA LYS A 14 -9.92 53.01 -6.04
C LYS A 14 -10.00 52.53 -4.59
N LEU A 15 -11.18 52.68 -4.00
CA LEU A 15 -11.41 52.66 -2.56
C LEU A 15 -12.64 51.79 -2.25
N VAL A 16 -12.68 51.21 -1.03
CA VAL A 16 -13.78 50.42 -0.40
C VAL A 16 -14.30 49.16 -1.15
N PRO A 17 -15.02 48.21 -0.49
CA PRO A 17 -15.39 48.13 0.93
C PRO A 17 -15.08 46.80 1.68
N THR A 18 -14.73 46.96 2.96
CA THR A 18 -15.09 46.17 4.17
C THR A 18 -15.52 44.68 4.11
N LYS A 19 -14.95 43.88 5.02
CA LYS A 19 -15.64 43.48 6.28
C LYS A 19 -14.69 42.95 7.38
N SER A 20 -15.11 43.16 8.63
CA SER A 20 -14.44 42.81 9.90
C SER A 20 -14.64 41.32 10.27
N VAL A 21 -14.12 40.71 11.34
CA VAL A 21 -13.60 41.13 12.67
C VAL A 21 -12.58 40.07 13.17
N PHE A 22 -11.63 40.38 14.06
CA PHE A 22 -11.58 39.81 15.45
C PHE A 22 -10.41 40.36 16.31
N PHE A 23 -10.56 40.23 17.63
CA PHE A 23 -9.83 40.93 18.69
C PHE A 23 -8.42 40.38 18.98
N PHE A 24 -7.53 41.24 19.46
CA PHE A 24 -6.55 40.89 20.51
C PHE A 24 -6.49 41.96 21.61
N ARG A 25 -6.05 41.57 22.81
CA ARG A 25 -6.10 42.40 24.03
C ARG A 25 -4.91 43.35 24.15
N VAL A 26 -5.12 44.50 24.81
CA VAL A 26 -4.06 45.43 25.24
C VAL A 26 -3.30 44.86 26.45
N PRO A 27 -1.96 44.73 26.38
CA PRO A 27 -1.11 44.67 27.57
C PRO A 27 -0.69 46.08 28.01
N VAL A 28 -0.62 46.33 29.32
CA VAL A 28 -0.16 47.62 29.87
C VAL A 28 1.36 47.71 29.78
N LEU A 29 1.89 48.62 28.95
CA LEU A 29 3.32 48.94 28.96
C LEU A 29 3.68 49.71 30.24
N ARG A 30 4.61 49.17 31.03
CA ARG A 30 5.30 49.94 32.07
C ARG A 30 6.39 50.79 31.43
N LEU A 31 6.43 52.08 31.79
CA LEU A 31 7.59 52.94 31.53
C LEU A 31 8.78 52.44 32.36
N PHE A 32 9.77 51.83 31.70
CA PHE A 32 11.10 51.62 32.28
C PHE A 32 12.00 52.82 31.97
N HIS A 33 12.73 53.31 32.98
CA HIS A 33 13.80 54.27 32.77
C HIS A 33 14.99 53.59 32.09
N TYR A 34 15.46 54.11 30.96
CA TYR A 34 16.76 53.79 30.40
C TYR A 34 17.75 54.92 30.73
N CYS A 35 18.36 54.84 31.91
CA CYS A 35 19.46 55.73 32.32
C CYS A 35 20.31 55.12 33.45
N SER A 36 20.84 53.92 33.24
CA SER A 36 21.73 53.24 34.20
C SER A 36 22.61 52.20 33.48
N HIS A 37 23.92 52.18 33.79
CA HIS A 37 24.90 51.12 33.45
C HIS A 37 25.01 50.80 31.93
N ASP A 38 26.03 51.23 31.17
CA ASP A 38 27.45 51.30 31.51
C ASP A 38 28.23 52.33 30.66
N LEU A 39 28.98 53.21 31.33
CA LEU A 39 30.12 53.96 30.79
C LEU A 39 31.16 54.11 31.92
N PRO A 40 32.47 54.00 31.66
CA PRO A 40 33.49 54.20 32.68
C PRO A 40 33.56 55.67 33.15
N ASN A 41 33.69 55.90 34.46
CA ASN A 41 33.73 57.22 35.09
C ASN A 41 35.03 57.99 34.77
N THR A 42 35.15 58.56 33.56
CA THR A 42 36.37 59.26 33.09
C THR A 42 36.11 60.59 32.37
N SER A 43 34.92 61.21 32.53
CA SER A 43 34.63 62.55 32.00
C SER A 43 34.03 63.48 33.08
N THR A 44 34.85 64.37 33.65
CA THR A 44 34.46 65.33 34.69
C THR A 44 33.83 66.59 34.09
N MET A 45 32.56 66.51 33.70
CA MET A 45 31.75 67.65 33.22
C MET A 45 30.39 67.70 33.94
N PRO A 46 29.93 68.88 34.42
CA PRO A 46 28.63 69.01 35.06
C PRO A 46 27.48 68.94 34.03
N ARG A 47 26.39 68.25 34.39
CA ARG A 47 25.20 68.13 33.52
C ARG A 47 24.27 69.33 33.71
N LEU A 48 24.15 70.19 32.71
CA LEU A 48 23.13 71.23 32.66
C LEU A 48 21.81 70.67 32.08
N LEU A 49 20.67 71.05 32.66
CA LEU A 49 19.33 70.67 32.21
C LEU A 49 18.62 71.89 31.61
N VAL A 50 18.23 71.81 30.34
CA VAL A 50 17.46 72.85 29.63
C VAL A 50 16.12 72.24 29.16
N PRO A 51 14.97 72.72 29.67
CA PRO A 51 13.67 72.14 29.31
C PRO A 51 13.03 72.86 28.11
N GLY A 52 12.92 72.19 26.95
CA GLY A 52 12.06 72.68 25.87
C GLY A 52 12.39 72.16 24.47
N ALA A 53 11.80 71.03 24.07
CA ALA A 53 11.71 70.61 22.66
C ALA A 53 10.39 69.86 22.42
N PHE A 54 9.55 70.37 21.52
CA PHE A 54 8.42 69.61 20.97
C PHE A 54 8.93 68.72 19.83
N GLY A 55 8.59 67.43 19.86
CA GLY A 55 9.04 66.45 18.87
C GLY A 55 8.06 66.22 17.72
N PHE A 56 8.54 65.52 16.68
CA PHE A 56 7.72 64.86 15.67
C PHE A 56 8.29 63.48 15.34
N LEU A 57 7.41 62.53 15.02
CA LEU A 57 7.76 61.14 14.69
C LEU A 57 7.22 60.76 13.29
N THR A 58 8.11 60.76 12.30
CA THR A 58 8.05 59.83 11.15
C THR A 58 9.49 59.44 10.81
N GLY A 59 9.69 58.21 10.34
CA GLY A 59 11.02 57.58 10.38
C GLY A 59 11.99 58.04 9.30
N LEU A 60 13.07 58.71 9.71
CA LEU A 60 14.41 58.52 9.15
C LEU A 60 15.47 58.85 10.24
N ALA A 61 16.74 58.59 9.95
CA ALA A 61 17.82 58.52 10.94
C ALA A 61 17.96 59.76 11.85
N LEU A 62 18.12 59.51 13.15
CA LEU A 62 18.55 60.51 14.13
C LEU A 62 19.67 59.92 15.03
N LEU A 63 20.77 59.53 14.38
CA LEU A 63 22.05 59.20 15.02
C LEU A 63 23.01 60.39 14.91
N VAL A 64 22.64 61.52 15.51
CA VAL A 64 23.58 62.59 15.83
C VAL A 64 24.13 62.30 17.22
N SER A 65 25.11 61.40 17.28
CA SER A 65 25.93 61.23 18.49
C SER A 65 26.79 62.47 18.68
N SER A 66 27.03 62.83 19.95
CA SER A 66 28.12 63.72 20.40
C SER A 66 28.24 65.07 19.66
N CYS A 67 27.81 66.15 20.33
CA CYS A 67 28.20 67.51 19.95
C CYS A 67 29.69 67.73 20.27
N THR A 68 30.58 67.33 19.35
CA THR A 68 32.01 67.65 19.41
C THR A 68 32.25 68.99 18.73
N PHE A 69 32.51 70.02 19.53
CA PHE A 69 33.11 71.26 19.02
C PHE A 69 34.56 70.96 18.62
N VAL A 70 34.88 71.14 17.34
CA VAL A 70 36.27 71.14 16.87
C VAL A 70 36.91 72.42 17.38
N GLU A 71 37.68 72.32 18.46
CA GLU A 71 38.51 73.42 18.96
C GLU A 71 39.80 73.53 18.14
N ALA A 72 39.65 73.91 16.87
CA ALA A 72 40.61 74.80 16.25
C ALA A 72 40.56 76.10 17.07
N ALA A 73 41.44 76.22 18.06
CA ALA A 73 41.43 77.28 19.04
C ALA A 73 42.85 77.57 19.53
N ALA A 74 43.45 78.66 19.04
CA ALA A 74 44.76 79.09 19.53
C ALA A 74 44.67 79.48 21.02
N PHE A 75 45.71 79.16 21.78
CA PHE A 75 45.76 79.45 23.22
C PHE A 75 47.08 80.10 23.65
N ALA A 76 46.97 81.01 24.62
CA ALA A 76 48.11 81.58 25.32
C ALA A 76 48.37 80.79 26.62
N LEU A 77 49.65 80.54 26.90
CA LEU A 77 50.16 80.17 28.22
C LEU A 77 50.85 81.38 28.83
N ILE A 78 50.52 81.72 30.07
CA ILE A 78 51.03 82.92 30.75
C ILE A 78 51.50 82.54 32.16
N ALA A 79 52.77 82.80 32.46
CA ALA A 79 53.32 82.64 33.80
C ALA A 79 52.95 83.85 34.69
N ASP A 80 52.64 83.61 35.97
CA ASP A 80 52.52 84.64 37.00
C ASP A 80 53.58 84.41 38.07
N LEU A 81 54.59 85.29 38.10
CA LEU A 81 55.80 85.16 38.91
C LEU A 81 55.47 85.17 40.41
N ASN A 82 54.52 85.99 40.83
CA ASN A 82 54.22 86.21 42.25
C ASN A 82 53.07 85.32 42.73
N ASN A 83 52.13 84.94 41.85
CA ASN A 83 51.07 83.99 42.17
C ASN A 83 51.52 82.51 42.03
N GLY A 84 52.76 82.24 41.63
CA GLY A 84 53.32 80.88 41.52
C GLY A 84 52.53 79.96 40.59
N THR A 85 51.89 80.52 39.55
CA THR A 85 50.87 79.84 38.74
C THR A 85 51.14 80.05 37.26
N ILE A 86 50.83 79.05 36.42
CA ILE A 86 50.79 79.18 34.97
C ILE A 86 49.32 79.05 34.53
N TYR A 87 48.85 80.01 33.74
CA TYR A 87 47.48 80.05 33.22
C TYR A 87 47.44 79.64 31.74
N LYS A 88 46.31 79.07 31.32
CA LYS A 88 45.95 78.86 29.90
C LYS A 88 44.66 79.63 29.58
N GLY A 89 44.63 80.34 28.45
CA GLY A 89 43.42 81.03 27.96
C GLY A 89 43.30 80.97 26.44
N SER A 90 42.07 81.03 25.92
CA SER A 90 41.80 81.06 24.47
C SER A 90 41.97 82.46 23.88
N LEU A 91 42.66 82.56 22.75
CA LEU A 91 42.83 83.82 22.02
C LEU A 91 41.58 84.24 21.22
N GLU A 92 40.66 83.32 20.96
CA GLU A 92 39.52 83.55 20.06
C GLU A 92 38.22 83.91 20.80
N ARG A 93 38.00 83.34 22.00
CA ARG A 93 36.77 83.59 22.78
C ARG A 93 36.85 84.79 23.71
N SER A 94 38.04 85.32 23.95
CA SER A 94 38.48 86.22 25.04
C SER A 94 39.25 85.49 26.15
N LEU A 95 40.29 86.15 26.69
CA LEU A 95 41.05 85.70 27.86
C LEU A 95 40.29 85.89 29.19
N ALA A 96 39.00 86.25 29.16
CA ALA A 96 38.15 86.26 30.35
C ALA A 96 38.13 84.89 31.08
N ASP A 97 38.23 83.79 30.33
CA ASP A 97 38.21 82.41 30.83
C ASP A 97 39.63 81.83 31.05
N LEU A 98 40.57 82.61 31.61
CA LEU A 98 41.91 82.13 31.98
C LEU A 98 41.85 81.08 33.10
N ALA A 99 42.20 79.84 32.78
CA ALA A 99 42.22 78.72 33.70
C ALA A 99 43.65 78.47 34.24
N PRO A 100 43.86 78.37 35.57
CA PRO A 100 45.14 77.96 36.12
C PRO A 100 45.40 76.47 35.82
N LEU A 101 46.62 76.13 35.38
CA LEU A 101 47.03 74.76 35.20
C LEU A 101 47.23 74.08 36.57
N PRO A 102 46.78 72.82 36.79
CA PRO A 102 46.89 72.09 38.06
C PRO A 102 48.31 71.54 38.29
N LEU A 103 49.33 72.40 38.21
CA LEU A 103 50.73 72.09 38.44
C LEU A 103 51.05 72.11 39.94
N SER A 104 52.01 71.28 40.37
CA SER A 104 52.41 71.17 41.78
C SER A 104 53.78 71.81 42.05
N GLY A 105 53.95 72.48 43.20
CA GLY A 105 55.26 72.99 43.61
C GLY A 105 55.90 74.04 42.66
N VAL A 106 55.10 74.68 41.82
CA VAL A 106 55.49 75.90 41.08
C VAL A 106 55.63 77.03 42.10
N THR A 107 56.73 77.78 42.04
CA THR A 107 57.07 78.80 43.06
C THR A 107 57.21 80.20 42.49
N ARG A 108 57.95 80.37 41.40
CA ARG A 108 58.08 81.63 40.66
C ARG A 108 58.35 81.30 39.18
N PRO A 109 57.31 80.96 38.40
CA PRO A 109 57.48 80.63 36.99
C PRO A 109 57.83 81.91 36.23
N VAL A 110 58.82 81.85 35.34
CA VAL A 110 59.34 83.04 34.62
C VAL A 110 59.05 82.98 33.13
N ALA A 111 59.71 82.13 32.36
CA ALA A 111 59.31 81.78 31.00
C ALA A 111 58.52 80.46 30.97
N VAL A 112 57.67 80.33 29.96
CA VAL A 112 56.87 79.14 29.66
C VAL A 112 56.96 78.87 28.16
N ASP A 113 57.02 77.60 27.77
CA ASP A 113 56.98 77.16 26.37
C ASP A 113 56.22 75.83 26.28
N TYR A 114 55.71 75.48 25.10
CA TYR A 114 54.87 74.30 24.90
C TYR A 114 55.41 73.37 23.81
N ASP A 115 55.34 72.08 24.12
CA ASP A 115 55.60 71.00 23.18
C ASP A 115 54.28 70.35 22.75
N PRO A 116 53.79 70.63 21.53
CA PRO A 116 52.55 70.04 21.03
C PRO A 116 52.69 68.55 20.69
N VAL A 117 53.91 67.99 20.62
CA VAL A 117 54.13 66.58 20.25
C VAL A 117 53.87 65.63 21.43
N ASP A 118 54.49 65.86 22.58
CA ASP A 118 54.18 65.09 23.80
C ASP A 118 53.04 65.73 24.62
N GLY A 119 52.54 66.89 24.20
CA GLY A 119 51.50 67.65 24.92
C GLY A 119 51.99 68.18 26.28
N MET A 120 53.22 68.68 26.34
CA MET A 120 53.95 69.03 27.56
C MET A 120 54.23 70.53 27.65
N VAL A 121 53.84 71.16 28.76
CA VAL A 121 54.23 72.53 29.13
C VAL A 121 55.58 72.46 29.83
N TYR A 122 56.53 73.30 29.41
CA TYR A 122 57.84 73.50 30.04
C TYR A 122 57.90 74.90 30.65
N TRP A 123 58.60 75.06 31.78
CA TRP A 123 58.81 76.38 32.40
C TRP A 123 60.12 76.48 33.17
N THR A 124 60.67 77.69 33.23
CA THR A 124 61.74 78.06 34.18
C THR A 124 61.12 78.51 35.50
N ASP A 125 61.65 78.07 36.64
CA ASP A 125 61.21 78.51 37.97
C ASP A 125 62.38 79.16 38.72
N GLN A 126 62.20 80.41 39.17
CA GLN A 126 63.16 81.20 39.96
C GLN A 126 62.82 81.21 41.47
N GLY A 127 62.15 80.16 41.97
CA GLY A 127 61.96 79.96 43.40
C GLY A 127 63.26 79.62 44.14
N PRO A 128 63.18 79.25 45.45
CA PRO A 128 64.36 78.93 46.29
C PRO A 128 65.22 77.72 45.85
N ASP A 129 64.79 77.01 44.79
CA ASP A 129 65.46 75.89 44.13
C ASP A 129 65.31 76.14 42.61
N PRO A 130 66.19 76.94 41.98
CA PRO A 130 66.00 77.34 40.58
C PRO A 130 66.19 76.17 39.62
N LYS A 131 65.26 76.02 38.68
CA LYS A 131 65.13 74.80 37.86
C LYS A 131 64.32 75.02 36.58
N ILE A 132 64.43 74.07 35.65
CA ILE A 132 63.48 73.91 34.55
C ILE A 132 62.62 72.69 34.84
N CYS A 133 61.31 72.86 34.70
CA CYS A 133 60.29 71.85 34.93
C CYS A 133 59.50 71.57 33.64
N ARG A 134 58.81 70.43 33.60
CA ARG A 134 57.81 70.10 32.57
C ARG A 134 56.66 69.28 33.16
N ALA A 135 55.47 69.37 32.56
CA ALA A 135 54.30 68.55 32.88
C ALA A 135 53.29 68.56 31.72
N HIS A 136 52.35 67.62 31.67
CA HIS A 136 51.16 67.79 30.85
C HIS A 136 50.29 68.92 31.39
N MET A 137 49.41 69.49 30.55
CA MET A 137 48.47 70.55 30.95
C MET A 137 47.52 70.17 32.11
N ASP A 138 47.35 68.88 32.39
CA ASP A 138 46.54 68.36 33.50
C ASP A 138 47.37 67.98 34.76
N GLY A 139 48.65 68.39 34.79
CA GLY A 139 49.57 68.13 35.91
C GLY A 139 50.21 66.74 35.91
N ARG A 140 49.82 65.83 34.99
CA ARG A 140 50.46 64.50 34.89
C ARG A 140 51.90 64.60 34.37
N ASN A 141 52.69 63.57 34.70
CA ASN A 141 54.10 63.43 34.30
C ASN A 141 54.99 64.64 34.67
N GLN A 142 54.63 65.38 35.71
CA GLN A 142 55.44 66.51 36.18
C GLN A 142 56.84 66.04 36.60
N THR A 143 57.86 66.58 35.94
CA THR A 143 59.27 66.21 36.10
C THR A 143 60.16 67.45 36.08
N ILE A 144 61.28 67.39 36.81
CA ILE A 144 62.33 68.41 36.80
C ILE A 144 63.36 68.00 35.75
N VAL A 145 63.63 68.90 34.81
CA VAL A 145 64.38 68.64 33.57
C VAL A 145 65.82 69.13 33.69
N VAL A 146 66.02 70.30 34.32
CA VAL A 146 67.34 70.89 34.56
C VAL A 146 67.40 71.43 35.98
N ARG A 147 68.56 71.31 36.63
CA ARG A 147 68.90 71.78 37.97
C ARG A 147 70.18 72.62 37.95
N ASP A 148 70.61 73.08 39.11
CA ASP A 148 71.86 73.82 39.34
C ASP A 148 71.91 75.19 38.61
N LEU A 149 70.74 75.73 38.28
CA LEU A 149 70.51 77.06 37.72
C LEU A 149 70.53 78.12 38.83
N HIS A 150 70.71 79.39 38.46
CA HIS A 150 70.70 80.52 39.39
C HIS A 150 69.60 81.54 39.05
N GLU A 151 69.59 82.02 37.81
CA GLU A 151 68.58 82.97 37.33
C GLU A 151 68.09 82.57 35.92
N PRO A 152 67.42 81.41 35.79
CA PRO A 152 66.89 80.97 34.51
C PRO A 152 65.81 81.93 34.03
N GLY A 153 66.03 82.50 32.84
CA GLY A 153 65.21 83.55 32.24
C GLY A 153 64.27 82.98 31.18
N GLY A 154 64.61 83.23 29.91
CA GLY A 154 63.89 82.73 28.74
C GLY A 154 64.09 81.23 28.48
N LEU A 155 63.15 80.66 27.73
CA LEU A 155 63.06 79.25 27.38
C LEU A 155 62.60 79.12 25.92
N ALA A 156 63.21 78.22 25.16
CA ALA A 156 62.79 77.93 23.78
C ALA A 156 62.96 76.44 23.41
N LEU A 157 61.97 75.85 22.75
CA LEU A 157 61.91 74.43 22.41
C LEU A 157 62.17 74.18 20.91
N ASP A 158 63.16 73.35 20.61
CA ASP A 158 63.32 72.73 19.29
C ASP A 158 62.51 71.43 19.25
N ILE A 159 61.20 71.60 18.99
CA ILE A 159 60.19 70.54 18.87
C ILE A 159 60.64 69.49 17.84
N THR A 160 61.33 69.90 16.77
CA THR A 160 61.76 69.01 15.67
C THR A 160 62.93 68.09 16.06
N SER A 161 63.86 68.57 16.90
CA SER A 161 65.03 67.79 17.35
C SER A 161 64.90 67.25 18.78
N ARG A 162 63.75 67.48 19.43
CA ARG A 162 63.47 67.13 20.84
C ARG A 162 64.49 67.74 21.82
N MET A 163 64.89 68.99 21.58
CA MET A 163 65.85 69.74 22.40
C MET A 163 65.17 70.96 23.06
N LEU A 164 65.66 71.36 24.22
CA LEU A 164 65.26 72.59 24.92
C LEU A 164 66.49 73.50 25.10
N TYR A 165 66.27 74.81 25.07
CA TYR A 165 67.29 75.85 25.23
C TYR A 165 66.80 76.88 26.27
N TRP A 166 67.71 77.42 27.07
CA TRP A 166 67.38 78.42 28.09
C TRP A 166 68.47 79.46 28.26
N THR A 167 68.12 80.62 28.79
CA THR A 167 69.09 81.62 29.28
C THR A 167 69.23 81.49 30.80
N ASP A 168 70.45 81.61 31.33
CA ASP A 168 70.67 81.90 32.75
C ASP A 168 71.47 83.19 32.87
N ALA A 169 70.82 84.20 33.44
CA ALA A 169 71.31 85.57 33.47
C ALA A 169 72.38 85.82 34.55
N SER A 170 72.35 85.02 35.63
CA SER A 170 73.32 85.11 36.74
C SER A 170 74.53 84.18 36.52
N LEU A 171 74.36 83.09 35.74
CA LEU A 171 75.46 82.27 35.23
C LEU A 171 75.98 82.74 33.85
N ALA A 172 75.47 83.88 33.35
CA ALA A 172 75.86 84.54 32.10
C ALA A 172 76.06 83.56 30.90
N HIS A 173 75.11 82.65 30.66
CA HIS A 173 75.20 81.71 29.53
C HIS A 173 73.85 81.28 28.97
N ILE A 174 73.90 80.61 27.82
CA ILE A 174 72.77 79.94 27.18
C ILE A 174 73.00 78.43 27.28
N GLY A 175 72.05 77.70 27.86
CA GLY A 175 72.13 76.25 28.01
C GLY A 175 71.28 75.52 26.99
N ARG A 176 71.59 74.23 26.75
CA ARG A 176 70.70 73.28 26.07
C ARG A 176 70.66 71.92 26.76
N ALA A 177 69.57 71.21 26.57
CA ALA A 177 69.44 69.79 26.91
C ALA A 177 68.50 69.12 25.92
N ARG A 178 68.40 67.79 25.96
CA ARG A 178 67.22 67.11 25.40
C ARG A 178 66.00 67.45 26.25
N MET A 179 64.81 67.31 25.68
CA MET A 179 63.54 67.55 26.35
C MET A 179 63.30 66.70 27.62
N ASP A 180 64.03 65.60 27.80
CA ASP A 180 64.05 64.77 29.02
C ASP A 180 65.14 65.16 30.03
N GLY A 181 65.91 66.23 29.76
CA GLY A 181 67.04 66.70 30.56
C GLY A 181 68.37 66.02 30.23
N THR A 182 68.37 64.94 29.42
CA THR A 182 69.59 64.18 29.15
C THR A 182 70.53 64.90 28.18
N GLY A 183 71.83 64.66 28.33
CA GLY A 183 72.85 65.25 27.47
C GLY A 183 72.91 66.78 27.54
N SER A 184 72.56 67.35 28.69
CA SER A 184 72.71 68.79 28.98
C SER A 184 74.13 69.27 28.69
N LYS A 185 74.21 70.41 27.99
CA LYS A 185 75.47 71.05 27.57
C LYS A 185 75.27 72.56 27.49
N GLU A 186 76.23 73.30 28.02
CA GLU A 186 76.35 74.74 27.83
C GLU A 186 76.56 75.09 26.34
N ILE A 187 76.04 76.25 25.93
CA ILE A 187 76.42 76.98 24.71
C ILE A 187 77.18 78.25 25.13
N PHE A 188 78.44 78.03 25.50
CA PHE A 188 79.61 78.74 24.98
C PHE A 188 79.85 80.25 25.21
N PHE A 189 79.01 81.00 25.93
CA PHE A 189 79.22 82.45 26.12
C PHE A 189 79.35 82.93 27.56
N SER A 190 80.10 82.20 28.40
CA SER A 190 80.41 82.59 29.79
C SER A 190 81.41 83.77 29.87
N GLU A 191 80.99 84.94 29.39
CA GLU A 191 81.72 86.21 29.48
C GLU A 191 81.08 87.05 30.61
N SER A 192 81.88 87.57 31.56
CA SER A 192 81.40 88.19 32.81
C SER A 192 80.64 89.53 32.66
N HIS A 193 80.34 89.93 31.43
CA HIS A 193 79.69 91.19 31.04
C HIS A 193 78.36 90.96 30.30
N TYR A 194 77.85 89.72 30.32
CA TYR A 194 76.63 89.29 29.63
C TYR A 194 75.53 89.01 30.63
N SER A 195 74.29 89.15 30.16
CA SER A 195 73.10 88.75 30.89
C SER A 195 72.00 88.43 29.87
N PRO A 196 71.99 87.20 29.31
CA PRO A 196 70.99 86.81 28.32
C PRO A 196 69.61 86.69 28.97
N LYS A 197 68.57 87.19 28.30
CA LYS A 197 67.18 87.21 28.81
C LYS A 197 66.21 86.49 27.87
N GLY A 198 65.63 87.18 26.89
CA GLY A 198 64.75 86.56 25.90
C GLY A 198 65.50 85.61 24.97
N ILE A 199 64.83 84.57 24.49
CA ILE A 199 65.39 83.58 23.58
C ILE A 199 64.29 82.99 22.69
N VAL A 200 64.55 82.85 21.40
CA VAL A 200 63.59 82.31 20.42
C VAL A 200 64.31 81.54 19.32
N ILE A 201 63.64 80.55 18.72
CA ILE A 201 64.22 79.65 17.71
C ILE A 201 63.49 79.81 16.38
N ASN A 202 64.24 80.08 15.31
CA ASN A 202 63.73 79.96 13.95
C ASN A 202 63.93 78.51 13.47
N LEU A 203 62.91 77.67 13.65
CA LEU A 203 62.97 76.23 13.32
C LEU A 203 63.28 75.98 11.83
N VAL A 204 62.80 76.86 10.94
CA VAL A 204 62.98 76.76 9.48
C VAL A 204 64.45 76.97 9.08
N HIS A 205 65.09 78.02 9.61
CA HIS A 205 66.48 78.36 9.29
C HIS A 205 67.50 77.73 10.25
N ARG A 206 67.06 77.01 11.29
CA ARG A 206 67.89 76.36 12.32
C ARG A 206 68.76 77.34 13.12
N TYR A 207 68.29 78.58 13.30
CA TYR A 207 68.92 79.61 14.11
C TYR A 207 68.27 79.74 15.48
N ILE A 208 69.07 80.16 16.47
CA ILE A 208 68.61 80.65 17.76
C ILE A 208 68.95 82.14 17.89
N PHE A 209 68.01 82.93 18.38
CA PHE A 209 68.16 84.36 18.66
C PHE A 209 67.99 84.60 20.15
N TRP A 210 68.69 85.59 20.70
CA TRP A 210 68.52 86.02 22.10
C TRP A 210 68.74 87.52 22.26
N SER A 211 68.17 88.08 23.33
CA SER A 211 68.52 89.40 23.82
C SER A 211 69.52 89.30 24.97
N ASP A 212 70.48 90.23 25.01
CA ASP A 212 71.44 90.38 26.10
C ASP A 212 71.33 91.78 26.72
N ILE A 213 71.27 91.82 28.05
CA ILE A 213 71.08 93.05 28.84
C ILE A 213 72.33 93.44 29.65
N GLY A 214 73.49 92.84 29.33
CA GLY A 214 74.76 93.12 30.00
C GLY A 214 75.35 94.50 29.63
N ASP A 215 76.65 94.67 29.86
CA ASP A 215 77.34 95.98 29.72
C ASP A 215 77.29 96.57 28.30
N ASN A 216 76.90 95.78 27.29
CA ASN A 216 76.65 96.21 25.92
C ASN A 216 75.34 95.57 25.39
N PRO A 217 74.17 96.20 25.65
CA PRO A 217 72.86 95.67 25.25
C PRO A 217 72.73 95.44 23.74
N ARG A 218 72.24 94.26 23.35
CA ARG A 218 72.19 93.81 21.96
C ARG A 218 71.21 92.65 21.74
N ILE A 219 70.91 92.39 20.47
CA ILE A 219 70.22 91.18 20.02
C ILE A 219 71.15 90.41 19.09
N GLU A 220 71.25 89.11 19.31
CA GLU A 220 72.21 88.24 18.65
C GLU A 220 71.54 86.99 18.07
N ARG A 221 72.29 86.30 17.21
CA ARG A 221 71.91 85.04 16.59
C ARG A 221 73.09 84.07 16.55
N ALA A 222 72.83 82.78 16.66
CA ALA A 222 73.75 81.70 16.35
C ALA A 222 73.02 80.56 15.62
N ASP A 223 73.77 79.60 15.08
CA ASP A 223 73.23 78.28 14.75
C ASP A 223 72.74 77.59 16.03
N LEU A 224 71.73 76.72 15.94
CA LEU A 224 71.24 75.92 17.08
C LEU A 224 72.30 75.06 17.77
N ASP A 225 73.45 74.81 17.14
CA ASP A 225 74.55 74.09 17.78
C ASP A 225 75.50 74.99 18.61
N GLY A 226 75.41 76.32 18.45
CA GLY A 226 76.26 77.35 19.06
C GLY A 226 77.24 78.04 18.12
N ARG A 227 77.32 77.64 16.84
CA ARG A 227 78.26 78.19 15.85
C ARG A 227 77.73 79.45 15.15
N ASN A 228 78.60 80.06 14.34
CA ASN A 228 78.28 81.19 13.45
C ASN A 228 77.55 82.35 14.15
N ARG A 229 77.96 82.65 15.39
CA ARG A 229 77.41 83.75 16.19
C ARG A 229 77.61 85.10 15.49
N THR A 230 76.53 85.87 15.39
CA THR A 230 76.47 87.20 14.77
C THR A 230 75.56 88.11 15.60
N ILE A 231 76.03 89.33 15.89
CA ILE A 231 75.17 90.40 16.39
C ILE A 231 74.19 90.81 15.27
N ILE A 232 72.91 90.99 15.62
CA ILE A 232 71.83 91.35 14.69
C ILE A 232 71.36 92.78 14.93
N VAL A 233 71.27 93.21 16.19
CA VAL A 233 70.96 94.59 16.56
C VAL A 233 71.97 95.09 17.60
N GLU A 234 72.64 96.19 17.30
CA GLU A 234 73.52 96.94 18.20
C GLU A 234 73.16 98.42 18.20
N GLY A 235 73.39 99.09 19.33
CA GLY A 235 73.12 100.52 19.50
C GLY A 235 71.63 100.87 19.61
N GLY A 236 71.32 101.96 20.33
CA GLY A 236 69.93 102.35 20.58
C GLY A 236 69.12 101.28 21.30
N LEU A 237 69.77 100.51 22.19
CA LEU A 237 69.16 99.54 23.09
C LEU A 237 69.60 99.87 24.53
N ASN A 238 68.70 99.72 25.50
CA ASN A 238 68.97 99.95 26.92
C ASN A 238 68.72 98.67 27.73
N TRP A 239 67.50 98.13 27.70
CA TRP A 239 67.17 96.86 28.36
C TRP A 239 66.28 96.02 27.43
N PRO A 240 66.87 95.30 26.46
CA PRO A 240 66.11 94.41 25.58
C PRO A 240 65.63 93.16 26.36
N SER A 241 64.45 93.23 26.98
CA SER A 241 63.99 92.24 27.96
C SER A 241 63.60 90.90 27.31
N SER A 242 62.94 90.94 26.15
CA SER A 242 62.63 89.74 25.37
C SER A 242 62.64 89.96 23.86
N VAL A 243 62.77 88.86 23.12
CA VAL A 243 62.79 88.78 21.65
C VAL A 243 61.97 87.58 21.19
N THR A 244 61.12 87.79 20.19
CA THR A 244 60.29 86.78 19.53
C THR A 244 60.40 86.89 18.01
N ILE A 245 59.76 85.97 17.27
CA ILE A 245 59.82 85.92 15.82
C ILE A 245 58.47 85.61 15.18
N ASP A 246 58.11 86.38 14.16
CA ASP A 246 57.10 85.99 13.18
C ASP A 246 57.77 85.06 12.15
N LEU A 247 57.38 83.78 12.15
CA LEU A 247 57.90 82.77 11.22
C LEU A 247 57.33 82.92 9.80
N ALA A 248 56.16 83.55 9.63
CA ALA A 248 55.50 83.73 8.34
C ALA A 248 55.98 85.02 7.64
N GLY A 249 55.98 86.16 8.34
CA GLY A 249 56.56 87.43 7.89
C GLY A 249 58.08 87.52 8.06
N ASN A 250 58.73 86.46 8.57
CA ASN A 250 60.18 86.30 8.69
C ASN A 250 60.88 87.51 9.35
N SER A 251 60.27 88.02 10.42
CA SER A 251 60.63 89.26 11.09
C SER A 251 60.80 89.06 12.60
N LEU A 252 61.83 89.66 13.18
CA LEU A 252 62.08 89.66 14.62
C LEU A 252 61.28 90.79 15.27
N TYR A 253 60.82 90.57 16.50
CA TYR A 253 60.16 91.56 17.34
C TYR A 253 60.81 91.53 18.72
N TRP A 254 61.06 92.68 19.35
CA TRP A 254 61.62 92.74 20.70
C TRP A 254 61.04 93.89 21.51
N ILE A 255 61.06 93.72 22.82
CA ILE A 255 60.82 94.77 23.81
C ILE A 255 62.16 95.40 24.18
N ASP A 256 62.23 96.73 24.23
CA ASP A 256 63.22 97.44 25.05
C ASP A 256 62.52 98.09 26.25
N ALA A 257 62.62 97.43 27.40
CA ALA A 257 62.03 97.85 28.68
C ALA A 257 62.78 99.02 29.34
N GLY A 258 63.93 99.43 28.78
CA GLY A 258 64.69 100.60 29.19
C GLY A 258 64.38 101.85 28.36
N HIS A 259 63.61 101.70 27.27
CA HIS A 259 63.06 102.78 26.46
C HIS A 259 61.52 102.76 26.40
N ASP A 260 60.86 101.76 27.02
CA ASP A 260 59.42 101.50 26.97
C ASP A 260 58.88 101.45 25.52
N ILE A 261 59.53 100.66 24.65
CA ILE A 261 59.14 100.47 23.23
C ILE A 261 59.13 99.00 22.82
N ILE A 262 58.34 98.69 21.79
CA ILE A 262 58.47 97.46 20.99
C ILE A 262 59.01 97.83 19.62
N GLU A 263 60.01 97.10 19.14
CA GLU A 263 60.63 97.27 17.83
C GLU A 263 60.61 95.98 17.02
N THR A 264 60.91 96.10 15.73
CA THR A 264 60.99 94.98 14.79
C THR A 264 62.01 95.23 13.68
N SER A 265 62.59 94.16 13.14
CA SER A 265 63.48 94.13 11.97
C SER A 265 63.29 92.83 11.19
N ASP A 266 63.87 92.69 10.01
CA ASP A 266 64.04 91.36 9.41
C ASP A 266 65.02 90.49 10.23
N ILE A 267 65.04 89.17 10.01
CA ILE A 267 65.95 88.22 10.69
C ILE A 267 67.45 88.46 10.47
N SER A 268 67.83 89.50 9.72
CA SER A 268 69.21 89.96 9.52
C SER A 268 69.46 91.38 10.07
N GLY A 269 68.51 91.96 10.81
CA GLY A 269 68.65 93.24 11.53
C GLY A 269 68.33 94.48 10.70
N ASN A 270 68.00 94.33 9.41
CA ASN A 270 67.68 95.48 8.56
C ASN A 270 66.20 95.87 8.69
N ASN A 271 65.83 97.02 8.12
CA ASN A 271 64.46 97.54 8.15
C ASN A 271 63.92 97.79 9.58
N ARG A 272 64.82 98.01 10.55
CA ARG A 272 64.50 98.30 11.96
C ARG A 272 63.51 99.46 12.09
N ARG A 273 62.38 99.24 12.76
CA ARG A 273 61.35 100.23 13.07
C ARG A 273 60.74 100.01 14.46
N ILE A 274 60.19 101.06 15.05
CA ILE A 274 59.32 100.97 16.23
C ILE A 274 57.94 100.45 15.79
N VAL A 275 57.36 99.54 16.58
CA VAL A 275 55.99 99.01 16.44
C VAL A 275 55.04 99.71 17.41
N ALA A 276 55.41 99.78 18.69
CA ALA A 276 54.60 100.38 19.75
C ALA A 276 55.46 101.24 20.70
N ASN A 277 54.86 102.27 21.28
CA ASN A 277 55.48 103.15 22.28
C ASN A 277 54.65 103.10 23.57
N LEU A 278 55.17 102.35 24.54
CA LEU A 278 54.44 101.87 25.71
C LEU A 278 54.32 102.94 26.80
N THR A 279 55.11 104.02 26.72
CA THR A 279 55.02 105.20 27.60
C THR A 279 53.63 105.81 27.62
N VAL A 280 52.88 105.70 26.51
CA VAL A 280 51.50 106.23 26.37
C VAL A 280 50.53 105.50 27.30
N HIS A 281 50.77 104.23 27.59
CA HIS A 281 49.87 103.37 28.38
C HIS A 281 50.21 103.32 29.87
N SER A 282 51.18 104.12 30.34
CA SER A 282 51.71 104.05 31.71
C SER A 282 52.27 102.66 32.08
N VAL A 283 52.59 101.84 31.08
CA VAL A 283 53.31 100.59 31.25
C VAL A 283 54.77 100.93 31.47
N THR A 284 55.29 100.60 32.65
CA THR A 284 56.73 100.58 32.92
C THR A 284 57.12 99.14 33.21
N TYR A 285 58.22 98.69 32.61
CA TYR A 285 58.64 97.28 32.58
C TYR A 285 57.65 96.35 31.84
N PRO A 286 57.57 96.46 30.51
CA PRO A 286 57.16 95.35 29.64
C PRO A 286 58.15 94.18 29.77
N PHE A 287 57.65 92.95 29.98
CA PHE A 287 58.51 91.81 30.32
C PHE A 287 58.78 90.86 29.15
N ASP A 288 57.75 90.23 28.58
CA ASP A 288 57.87 89.26 27.51
C ASP A 288 56.83 89.47 26.40
N LEU A 289 57.10 88.96 25.20
CA LEU A 289 56.23 89.11 24.03
C LEU A 289 56.10 87.85 23.16
N ALA A 290 54.92 87.69 22.57
CA ALA A 290 54.62 86.68 21.55
C ALA A 290 53.89 87.33 20.36
N VAL A 291 54.07 86.77 19.15
CA VAL A 291 53.32 87.17 17.95
C VAL A 291 52.32 86.07 17.60
N TYR A 292 51.10 86.44 17.22
CA TYR A 292 50.09 85.53 16.71
C TYR A 292 49.14 86.27 15.76
N ALA A 293 48.89 85.69 14.59
CA ALA A 293 48.26 86.36 13.45
C ALA A 293 48.88 87.77 13.24
N ASP A 294 48.06 88.77 12.91
CA ASP A 294 48.52 90.15 12.68
C ASP A 294 48.76 90.97 13.98
N TYR A 295 48.97 90.33 15.13
CA TYR A 295 49.16 91.00 16.44
C TYR A 295 50.42 90.56 17.19
N VAL A 296 51.05 91.54 17.86
CA VAL A 296 52.03 91.31 18.94
C VAL A 296 51.34 91.47 20.29
N TYR A 297 51.59 90.54 21.20
CA TYR A 297 51.06 90.47 22.56
C TYR A 297 52.20 90.58 23.56
N TRP A 298 52.02 91.31 24.66
CA TRP A 298 53.06 91.43 25.71
C TRP A 298 52.49 91.59 27.12
N THR A 299 53.30 91.23 28.10
CA THR A 299 53.00 91.34 29.54
C THR A 299 53.59 92.63 30.15
N GLY A 300 52.85 93.26 31.06
CA GLY A 300 53.24 94.52 31.70
C GLY A 300 52.91 94.57 33.20
N TRP A 301 53.74 95.29 33.98
CA TRP A 301 53.80 95.14 35.44
C TRP A 301 53.10 96.21 36.29
N LEU A 302 52.54 97.29 35.74
CA LEU A 302 52.12 98.46 36.53
C LEU A 302 50.67 98.95 36.34
N MET A 303 50.19 99.64 37.38
CA MET A 303 48.80 100.05 37.68
C MET A 303 47.74 98.92 37.74
N SER A 304 47.69 98.04 36.74
CA SER A 304 46.85 96.83 36.74
C SER A 304 47.56 95.76 35.91
N PRO A 305 48.22 94.76 36.52
CA PRO A 305 49.00 93.77 35.78
C PRO A 305 48.11 93.00 34.80
N THR A 306 48.48 93.02 33.52
CA THR A 306 47.62 92.56 32.43
C THR A 306 48.42 92.13 31.20
N LEU A 307 47.73 91.53 30.24
CA LEU A 307 48.22 91.29 28.88
C LEU A 307 47.67 92.36 27.94
N LEU A 308 48.57 92.99 27.18
CA LEU A 308 48.25 93.95 26.13
C LEU A 308 48.53 93.35 24.76
N ARG A 309 47.95 93.94 23.71
CA ARG A 309 48.28 93.67 22.32
C ARG A 309 48.31 94.94 21.47
N ALA A 310 48.98 94.87 20.33
CA ALA A 310 48.88 95.84 19.24
C ALA A 310 49.03 95.10 17.90
N HIS A 311 48.45 95.66 16.85
CA HIS A 311 48.58 95.13 15.49
C HIS A 311 50.01 95.38 14.95
N LEU A 312 50.56 94.50 14.11
CA LEU A 312 51.99 94.49 13.71
C LEU A 312 52.45 95.71 12.87
N ASP A 313 51.52 96.59 12.49
CA ASP A 313 51.79 97.89 11.86
C ASP A 313 51.76 99.10 12.82
N GLY A 314 51.56 98.85 14.13
CA GLY A 314 51.54 99.88 15.18
C GLY A 314 50.18 100.53 15.43
N ARG A 315 49.08 99.85 15.08
CA ARG A 315 47.70 100.28 15.35
C ARG A 315 47.01 99.39 16.38
N ASP A 316 45.81 99.80 16.77
CA ASP A 316 44.85 99.00 17.55
C ASP A 316 45.48 98.39 18.82
N GLU A 317 46.11 99.25 19.62
CA GLU A 317 46.70 98.92 20.92
C GLU A 317 45.60 98.80 21.99
N GLU A 318 45.48 97.61 22.60
CA GLU A 318 44.35 97.23 23.46
C GLU A 318 44.78 96.38 24.67
N THR A 319 44.10 96.58 25.81
CA THR A 319 44.14 95.63 26.93
C THR A 319 43.35 94.39 26.57
N PHE A 320 44.03 93.24 26.48
CA PHE A 320 43.45 91.99 25.98
C PHE A 320 43.21 90.93 27.09
N GLY A 321 43.93 91.03 28.21
CA GLY A 321 43.77 90.16 29.38
C GLY A 321 42.93 90.77 30.52
N PRO A 322 42.32 89.94 31.39
CA PRO A 322 41.76 90.40 32.67
C PRO A 322 42.86 90.73 33.68
N SER A 323 42.59 91.68 34.58
CA SER A 323 43.52 92.10 35.65
C SER A 323 43.56 91.11 36.83
N VAL A 324 43.75 89.82 36.53
CA VAL A 324 43.80 88.72 37.52
C VAL A 324 45.22 88.43 38.01
N PHE A 325 46.23 88.83 37.24
CA PHE A 325 47.64 88.54 37.51
C PHE A 325 48.18 89.38 38.68
N GLN A 326 49.07 88.78 39.47
CA GLN A 326 49.88 89.51 40.45
C GLN A 326 51.12 90.12 39.79
N MET A 327 51.84 89.36 38.96
CA MET A 327 52.93 89.86 38.12
C MET A 327 53.14 88.96 36.89
N PRO A 328 52.53 89.27 35.74
CA PRO A 328 52.62 88.42 34.56
C PRO A 328 54.05 88.43 34.01
N GLY A 329 54.53 87.22 33.69
CA GLY A 329 55.87 86.94 33.20
C GLY A 329 55.86 86.59 31.72
N GLY A 330 56.44 85.44 31.41
CA GLY A 330 56.53 84.92 30.07
C GLY A 330 55.17 84.59 29.47
N ILE A 331 55.06 84.81 28.16
CA ILE A 331 53.91 84.43 27.34
C ILE A 331 54.36 83.57 26.16
N HIS A 332 53.75 82.41 26.04
CA HIS A 332 53.83 81.56 24.85
C HIS A 332 52.44 81.47 24.21
N ILE A 333 52.37 81.51 22.87
CA ILE A 333 51.14 81.27 22.11
C ILE A 333 51.33 80.03 21.24
N GLN A 334 50.42 79.05 21.39
CA GLN A 334 50.35 77.88 20.52
C GLN A 334 49.13 77.98 19.61
N GLU A 335 49.36 77.92 18.32
CA GLU A 335 48.34 77.64 17.31
C GLU A 335 48.09 76.13 17.26
N VAL A 336 46.83 75.71 17.27
CA VAL A 336 46.45 74.30 17.15
C VAL A 336 46.02 74.05 15.70
N GLU A 337 46.92 73.48 14.89
CA GLU A 337 46.53 72.90 13.61
C GLU A 337 45.49 71.80 13.89
N ALA A 338 44.23 72.07 13.56
CA ALA A 338 43.15 71.12 13.80
C ALA A 338 43.23 69.99 12.77
N ASP A 339 43.40 68.75 13.25
CA ASP A 339 43.31 67.59 12.39
C ASP A 339 41.89 67.48 11.81
N THR A 340 41.81 67.52 10.49
CA THR A 340 40.58 67.43 9.70
C THR A 340 40.54 66.17 8.84
N THR A 341 41.51 65.26 9.03
CA THR A 341 41.62 64.00 8.28
C THR A 341 41.05 62.82 9.08
N PRO A 342 39.98 62.14 8.60
CA PRO A 342 39.47 60.96 9.28
C PRO A 342 40.42 59.76 9.22
N PRO A 343 40.47 58.91 10.27
CA PRO A 343 41.34 57.73 10.32
C PRO A 343 41.25 56.82 9.10
N VAL A 344 42.40 56.39 8.60
CA VAL A 344 42.47 55.51 7.42
C VAL A 344 42.10 54.08 7.81
N VAL A 345 40.91 53.64 7.41
CA VAL A 345 40.40 52.30 7.69
C VAL A 345 40.99 51.26 6.73
N SER A 346 41.38 50.12 7.29
CA SER A 346 42.01 48.98 6.62
C SER A 346 41.31 47.67 7.01
N GLY A 347 41.35 46.67 6.14
CA GLY A 347 40.73 45.36 6.40
C GLY A 347 39.20 45.35 6.44
N CYS A 348 38.52 46.43 6.00
CA CYS A 348 37.06 46.46 5.93
C CYS A 348 36.51 45.44 4.91
N PRO A 349 35.56 44.55 5.29
CA PRO A 349 34.96 43.59 4.36
C PRO A 349 34.18 44.28 3.24
N THR A 350 34.65 44.14 1.99
CA THR A 350 34.00 44.77 0.81
C THR A 350 32.89 43.92 0.19
N ALA A 351 32.76 42.66 0.60
CA ALA A 351 31.70 41.75 0.20
C ALA A 351 30.79 41.46 1.41
N ALA A 352 29.54 41.07 1.15
CA ALA A 352 28.68 40.57 2.20
C ALA A 352 29.25 39.27 2.79
N ILE A 353 29.20 39.13 4.11
CA ILE A 353 29.58 37.90 4.80
C ILE A 353 28.36 36.99 4.81
N GLU A 354 28.31 36.07 3.86
CA GLU A 354 27.24 35.10 3.73
C GLU A 354 27.42 33.94 4.73
N ALA A 355 26.35 33.60 5.43
CA ALA A 355 26.29 32.46 6.34
C ALA A 355 25.02 31.65 6.07
N THR A 356 25.17 30.35 5.89
CA THR A 356 24.08 29.45 5.52
C THR A 356 23.63 28.62 6.72
N VAL A 357 22.32 28.45 6.90
CA VAL A 357 21.74 27.53 7.88
C VAL A 357 20.79 26.54 7.22
N PRO A 358 20.62 25.31 7.75
CA PRO A 358 19.55 24.42 7.33
C PRO A 358 18.18 25.05 7.56
N LEU A 359 17.17 24.62 6.80
CA LEU A 359 15.79 25.03 7.06
C LEU A 359 15.31 24.69 8.48
N GLY A 360 14.31 25.41 8.94
CA GLY A 360 13.87 25.42 10.35
C GLY A 360 14.82 26.12 11.34
N THR A 361 16.10 26.35 10.99
CA THR A 361 17.06 27.05 11.86
C THR A 361 16.88 28.56 11.79
N THR A 362 16.66 29.22 12.92
CA THR A 362 16.34 30.66 12.95
C THR A 362 17.54 31.60 13.01
N ALA A 363 18.72 31.12 13.43
CA ALA A 363 19.91 31.95 13.66
C ALA A 363 21.23 31.14 13.70
N THR A 364 22.35 31.77 13.33
CA THR A 364 23.72 31.20 13.43
C THR A 364 24.77 32.21 13.90
N THR A 365 25.90 31.72 14.41
CA THR A 365 27.05 32.53 14.83
C THR A 365 27.93 32.84 13.62
N VAL A 366 28.17 34.13 13.35
CA VAL A 366 29.00 34.57 12.22
C VAL A 366 30.29 35.21 12.76
N THR A 367 31.43 34.88 12.13
CA THR A 367 32.75 35.39 12.53
C THR A 367 33.40 36.15 11.37
N TRP A 368 34.23 37.13 11.70
CA TRP A 368 35.00 37.94 10.76
C TRP A 368 36.28 38.44 11.44
N THR A 369 37.25 38.87 10.65
CA THR A 369 38.40 39.62 11.16
C THR A 369 37.95 41.07 11.38
N PRO A 370 38.08 41.65 12.59
CA PRO A 370 37.76 43.06 12.79
C PRO A 370 38.57 43.98 11.87
N PRO A 371 37.97 44.99 11.24
CA PRO A 371 38.71 46.04 10.57
C PRO A 371 39.58 46.82 11.58
N THR A 372 40.63 47.45 11.08
CA THR A 372 41.58 48.26 11.85
C THR A 372 41.75 49.62 11.20
N ALA A 373 41.94 50.68 11.97
CA ALA A 373 42.25 52.01 11.42
C ALA A 373 43.58 52.52 11.98
N THR A 374 44.28 53.30 11.14
CA THR A 374 45.52 53.98 11.49
C THR A 374 45.40 55.44 11.14
N ASP A 375 45.92 56.30 12.00
CA ASP A 375 45.87 57.74 11.82
C ASP A 375 47.18 58.40 12.23
N GLY A 376 47.65 59.33 11.40
CA GLY A 376 48.98 59.95 11.44
C GLY A 376 50.15 59.00 11.76
N PRO A 377 51.29 59.58 12.21
CA PRO A 377 52.31 58.87 12.97
C PRO A 377 52.09 59.13 14.47
N GLY A 378 51.41 58.19 15.16
CA GLY A 378 51.27 58.20 16.62
C GLY A 378 49.93 58.70 17.17
N VAL A 379 48.96 59.04 16.32
CA VAL A 379 47.60 59.38 16.76
C VAL A 379 46.88 58.13 17.26
N LEU A 380 46.16 58.24 18.38
CA LEU A 380 45.42 57.13 18.97
C LEU A 380 44.00 57.06 18.42
N VAL A 381 43.70 55.99 17.67
CA VAL A 381 42.36 55.75 17.11
C VAL A 381 41.54 54.86 18.05
N THR A 382 40.43 55.40 18.53
CA THR A 382 39.40 54.65 19.27
C THR A 382 38.54 53.83 18.30
N THR A 383 38.07 52.65 18.72
CA THR A 383 37.26 51.74 17.89
C THR A 383 36.02 51.31 18.65
N SER A 384 34.86 51.32 17.98
CA SER A 384 33.60 50.79 18.49
C SER A 384 32.83 50.04 17.39
N SER A 385 31.98 49.09 17.76
CA SER A 385 31.16 48.34 16.80
C SER A 385 29.78 47.98 17.37
N ASN A 386 28.78 47.84 16.49
CA ASN A 386 27.43 47.45 16.89
C ASN A 386 27.28 45.94 17.18
N TYR A 387 28.19 45.12 16.65
CA TYR A 387 28.29 43.68 16.89
C TYR A 387 29.75 43.25 17.04
N SER A 388 29.99 42.13 17.71
CA SER A 388 31.31 41.50 17.88
C SER A 388 31.44 40.22 17.04
N PRO A 389 32.66 39.83 16.61
CA PRO A 389 32.87 38.56 15.92
C PRO A 389 32.38 37.37 16.77
N GLY A 390 31.63 36.46 16.16
CA GLY A 390 30.98 35.34 16.85
C GLY A 390 29.56 35.65 17.32
N HIS A 391 29.06 36.88 17.15
CA HIS A 391 27.68 37.23 17.41
C HIS A 391 26.70 36.36 16.60
N ARG A 392 25.51 36.11 17.17
CA ARG A 392 24.49 35.22 16.61
C ARG A 392 23.42 36.00 15.88
N PHE A 393 23.38 35.87 14.56
CA PHE A 393 22.49 36.61 13.66
C PHE A 393 21.29 35.76 13.25
N ASN A 394 20.11 36.37 13.23
CA ASN A 394 18.88 35.76 12.70
C ASN A 394 18.88 35.75 11.17
N LEU A 395 18.00 34.95 10.57
CA LEU A 395 17.72 34.97 9.12
C LEU A 395 17.48 36.40 8.59
N GLY A 396 18.08 36.71 7.44
CA GLY A 396 18.02 38.00 6.75
C GLY A 396 19.37 38.73 6.68
N MET A 397 19.33 39.98 6.22
CA MET A 397 20.50 40.86 6.13
C MET A 397 20.61 41.75 7.38
N THR A 398 21.79 41.78 8.01
CA THR A 398 22.11 42.65 9.15
C THR A 398 23.37 43.46 8.85
N THR A 399 23.30 44.78 9.03
CA THR A 399 24.48 45.65 8.84
C THR A 399 25.34 45.67 10.10
N VAL A 400 26.60 45.25 9.96
CA VAL A 400 27.63 45.47 10.97
C VAL A 400 28.33 46.78 10.64
N ARG A 401 28.40 47.68 11.63
CA ARG A 401 29.10 48.97 11.56
C ARG A 401 30.22 48.98 12.60
N TYR A 402 31.41 49.29 12.12
CA TYR A 402 32.53 49.75 12.94
C TYR A 402 32.67 51.27 12.78
N THR A 403 32.80 51.97 13.89
CA THR A 403 33.12 53.41 13.94
C THR A 403 34.50 53.57 14.57
N PHE A 404 35.40 54.21 13.82
CA PHE A 404 36.72 54.61 14.26
C PHE A 404 36.72 56.13 14.48
N ALA A 405 37.35 56.60 15.55
CA ALA A 405 37.50 58.02 15.82
C ALA A 405 38.89 58.32 16.41
N ASP A 406 39.55 59.35 15.89
CA ASP A 406 40.80 59.89 16.44
C ASP A 406 40.56 60.72 17.73
N VAL A 407 41.60 61.45 18.17
CA VAL A 407 41.55 62.32 19.36
C VAL A 407 40.99 63.72 19.09
N ALA A 408 40.92 64.17 17.83
CA ALA A 408 40.28 65.42 17.41
C ALA A 408 38.76 65.28 17.21
N GLY A 409 38.29 64.04 17.02
CA GLY A 409 36.89 63.66 16.83
C GLY A 409 36.49 63.36 15.39
N ASN A 410 37.40 63.30 14.41
CA ASN A 410 37.02 62.90 13.06
C ASN A 410 36.67 61.41 13.04
N GLN A 411 35.65 61.04 12.25
CA GLN A 411 35.10 59.68 12.26
C GLN A 411 35.21 59.02 10.89
N ALA A 412 35.70 57.78 10.90
CA ALA A 412 35.72 56.89 9.75
C ALA A 412 34.91 55.62 10.04
N PHE A 413 34.20 55.13 9.04
CA PHE A 413 33.25 54.03 9.19
C PHE A 413 33.62 52.84 8.30
N CYS A 414 33.43 51.63 8.82
CA CYS A 414 33.39 50.41 8.01
C CYS A 414 32.00 49.76 8.20
N ASP A 415 31.21 49.80 7.13
CA ASP A 415 29.90 49.15 7.04
C ASP A 415 29.99 47.93 6.14
N PHE A 416 29.58 46.77 6.63
CA PHE A 416 29.39 45.57 5.82
C PHE A 416 28.13 44.81 6.24
N VAL A 417 27.62 43.96 5.34
CA VAL A 417 26.39 43.19 5.57
C VAL A 417 26.75 41.76 5.92
N VAL A 418 26.22 41.26 7.03
CA VAL A 418 26.09 39.83 7.31
C VAL A 418 24.77 39.37 6.72
N SER A 419 24.80 38.38 5.83
CA SER A 419 23.61 37.81 5.19
C SER A 419 23.42 36.37 5.68
N VAL A 420 22.44 36.15 6.55
CA VAL A 420 22.09 34.79 6.99
C VAL A 420 20.93 34.28 6.16
N ILE A 421 21.19 33.31 5.30
CA ILE A 421 20.16 32.65 4.49
C ILE A 421 19.90 31.24 4.99
N ALA A 422 18.63 30.85 5.02
CA ALA A 422 18.28 29.45 5.06
C ALA A 422 18.58 28.87 3.67
N ILE A 423 19.39 27.83 3.62
CA ILE A 423 19.54 26.99 2.42
C ILE A 423 18.85 25.66 2.71
N ASP A 424 18.21 25.09 1.71
CA ASP A 424 17.89 23.68 1.80
C ASP A 424 19.12 22.86 1.42
N SER A 425 19.41 21.86 2.24
CA SER A 425 20.54 20.94 2.09
C SER A 425 20.13 19.51 2.50
N ILE A 426 18.83 19.27 2.62
CA ILE A 426 18.25 17.96 2.87
C ILE A 426 17.70 17.46 1.52
N ASN A 427 17.87 16.17 1.24
CA ASN A 427 17.31 15.61 0.01
C ASN A 427 15.80 15.37 0.22
N PRO A 428 14.93 15.72 -0.75
CA PRO A 428 13.50 15.47 -0.63
C PRO A 428 13.21 13.99 -0.41
N THR A 429 12.31 13.66 0.52
CA THR A 429 11.91 12.27 0.77
C THR A 429 10.93 11.82 -0.31
N ILE A 430 11.40 10.99 -1.26
CA ILE A 430 10.56 10.34 -2.27
C ILE A 430 10.20 8.91 -1.88
N SER A 431 8.91 8.56 -2.01
CA SER A 431 8.37 7.22 -1.80
C SER A 431 7.82 6.65 -3.10
N CYS A 432 8.46 5.58 -3.59
CA CYS A 432 7.92 4.73 -4.63
C CYS A 432 7.14 3.57 -3.99
N GLN A 433 6.09 3.10 -4.67
CA GLN A 433 5.54 1.77 -4.40
C GLN A 433 6.56 0.66 -4.70
N ALA A 434 6.30 -0.54 -4.17
CA ALA A 434 7.03 -1.76 -4.52
C ALA A 434 6.92 -2.10 -6.02
N ASP A 435 7.87 -2.92 -6.48
CA ASP A 435 7.92 -3.43 -7.86
C ASP A 435 6.62 -4.12 -8.28
N ILE A 436 6.25 -3.96 -9.56
CA ILE A 436 4.97 -4.37 -10.11
C ILE A 436 5.18 -5.53 -11.08
N VAL A 437 4.84 -6.74 -10.63
CA VAL A 437 4.79 -7.91 -11.53
C VAL A 437 3.43 -7.97 -12.23
N ARG A 438 3.44 -8.26 -13.54
CA ARG A 438 2.27 -8.60 -14.35
C ARG A 438 2.63 -9.78 -15.25
N TYR A 439 1.60 -10.52 -15.65
CA TYR A 439 1.77 -11.77 -16.37
C TYR A 439 0.98 -11.73 -17.69
N VAL A 440 1.48 -12.41 -18.73
CA VAL A 440 0.87 -12.44 -20.07
C VAL A 440 0.97 -13.82 -20.72
N ARG A 441 -0.02 -14.17 -21.52
CA ARG A 441 -0.12 -15.50 -22.17
C ARG A 441 0.73 -15.67 -23.42
N SER A 442 1.43 -14.61 -23.85
CA SER A 442 2.29 -14.65 -25.03
C SER A 442 3.37 -13.58 -24.97
N SER A 443 4.55 -13.89 -25.50
CA SER A 443 5.68 -12.96 -25.60
C SER A 443 5.41 -11.72 -26.48
N SER A 444 4.38 -11.79 -27.34
CA SER A 444 3.91 -10.71 -28.22
C SER A 444 2.88 -9.77 -27.57
N GLN A 445 2.43 -10.03 -26.35
CA GLN A 445 1.38 -9.23 -25.71
C GLN A 445 1.97 -8.12 -24.83
N ASN A 446 1.74 -6.87 -25.22
CA ASN A 446 1.98 -5.74 -24.32
C ASN A 446 0.80 -5.57 -23.34
N VAL A 447 1.10 -5.22 -22.10
CA VAL A 447 0.11 -4.85 -21.07
C VAL A 447 0.25 -3.38 -20.72
N THR A 448 -0.89 -2.67 -20.70
CA THR A 448 -0.95 -1.33 -20.09
C THR A 448 -0.93 -1.48 -18.57
N VAL A 449 0.17 -1.07 -17.95
CA VAL A 449 0.30 -0.97 -16.50
C VAL A 449 0.05 0.48 -16.10
N SER A 450 -0.62 0.69 -14.98
CA SER A 450 -0.76 1.98 -14.32
C SER A 450 -0.51 1.84 -12.82
N TRP A 451 0.06 2.87 -12.23
CA TRP A 451 0.47 2.90 -10.82
C TRP A 451 0.14 4.26 -10.20
N PRO A 452 -0.03 4.36 -8.87
CA PRO A 452 0.03 5.63 -8.16
C PRO A 452 1.29 6.45 -8.53
N SER A 453 1.11 7.77 -8.72
CA SER A 453 2.25 8.69 -8.77
C SER A 453 3.09 8.56 -7.50
N PRO A 454 4.44 8.57 -7.58
CA PRO A 454 5.28 8.62 -6.37
C PRO A 454 4.94 9.86 -5.54
N THR A 455 4.96 9.73 -4.22
CA THR A 455 4.83 10.87 -3.32
C THR A 455 6.21 11.37 -2.94
N ALA A 456 6.45 12.66 -3.17
CA ALA A 456 7.63 13.37 -2.67
C ALA A 456 7.21 14.41 -1.64
N THR A 457 7.93 14.48 -0.53
CA THR A 457 7.72 15.41 0.59
C THR A 457 9.05 15.90 1.11
N ASP A 458 9.09 17.13 1.60
CA ASP A 458 10.31 17.89 1.83
C ASP A 458 10.12 18.84 3.02
N ASP A 459 11.17 19.12 3.81
CA ASP A 459 11.03 19.92 5.03
C ASP A 459 10.92 21.43 4.78
N SER A 460 11.14 21.90 3.55
CA SER A 460 10.66 23.22 3.11
C SER A 460 9.13 23.36 3.12
N GLY A 461 8.41 22.23 3.09
CA GLY A 461 6.94 22.21 2.93
C GLY A 461 6.44 22.58 1.54
N VAL A 462 7.35 22.89 0.59
CA VAL A 462 7.04 23.00 -0.84
C VAL A 462 7.03 21.60 -1.44
N GLN A 463 6.13 21.32 -2.38
CA GLN A 463 6.05 20.00 -3.01
C GLN A 463 7.17 19.83 -4.05
N PRO A 464 8.07 18.83 -3.93
CA PRO A 464 9.14 18.62 -4.90
C PRO A 464 8.62 18.29 -6.30
N SER A 465 9.37 18.73 -7.31
CA SER A 465 9.15 18.30 -8.69
C SER A 465 9.56 16.84 -8.85
N VAL A 466 8.70 16.00 -9.44
CA VAL A 466 8.98 14.58 -9.68
C VAL A 466 9.06 14.33 -11.19
N THR A 467 10.16 13.73 -11.63
CA THR A 467 10.43 13.34 -13.01
C THR A 467 10.72 11.86 -13.11
N SER A 468 10.70 11.30 -14.33
CA SER A 468 10.88 9.87 -14.59
C SER A 468 11.82 9.61 -15.77
N ASN A 469 12.59 8.53 -15.67
CA ASN A 469 13.39 8.00 -16.76
C ASN A 469 13.15 6.47 -16.89
N PRO A 470 12.62 5.96 -18.01
CA PRO A 470 12.09 6.70 -19.16
C PRO A 470 10.94 7.65 -18.79
N ASP A 471 10.63 8.62 -19.67
CA ASP A 471 9.65 9.67 -19.35
C ASP A 471 8.18 9.16 -19.47
N TYR A 472 7.50 9.13 -18.34
CA TYR A 472 6.09 8.76 -18.17
C TYR A 472 5.34 9.91 -17.47
N PRO A 473 4.90 10.95 -18.20
CA PRO A 473 4.25 12.15 -17.63
C PRO A 473 2.87 11.87 -17.00
N THR A 474 2.30 10.68 -17.26
CA THR A 474 1.34 10.02 -16.38
C THR A 474 1.94 8.69 -15.92
N PRO A 475 1.68 8.21 -14.69
CA PRO A 475 2.19 6.93 -14.18
C PRO A 475 1.44 5.74 -14.80
N SER A 476 1.58 5.60 -16.10
CA SER A 476 0.99 4.56 -16.93
C SER A 476 1.80 4.39 -18.22
N GLY A 477 1.91 3.15 -18.69
CA GLY A 477 2.69 2.81 -19.89
C GLY A 477 2.30 1.43 -20.41
N SER A 478 2.70 1.12 -21.65
CA SER A 478 2.46 -0.18 -22.28
C SER A 478 3.77 -0.95 -22.37
N PHE A 479 3.85 -2.10 -21.70
CA PHE A 479 5.08 -2.86 -21.51
C PHE A 479 4.93 -4.26 -22.13
N GLY A 480 5.88 -4.63 -22.99
CA GLY A 480 6.03 -6.00 -23.48
C GLY A 480 6.78 -6.88 -22.47
N VAL A 481 6.96 -8.16 -22.78
CA VAL A 481 7.64 -9.12 -21.89
C VAL A 481 9.07 -8.70 -21.57
N GLY A 482 9.46 -8.86 -20.30
CA GLY A 482 10.76 -8.47 -19.76
C GLY A 482 10.66 -7.54 -18.55
N GLN A 483 11.82 -7.14 -18.03
CA GLN A 483 11.97 -6.26 -16.88
C GLN A 483 12.19 -4.81 -17.35
N HIS A 484 11.35 -3.88 -16.89
CA HIS A 484 11.38 -2.47 -17.25
C HIS A 484 11.53 -1.64 -15.97
N THR A 485 12.72 -1.11 -15.71
CA THR A 485 12.97 -0.24 -14.54
C THR A 485 12.69 1.22 -14.89
N ILE A 486 11.81 1.85 -14.13
CA ILE A 486 11.54 3.29 -14.19
C ILE A 486 12.20 3.93 -12.97
N THR A 487 13.15 4.84 -13.19
CA THR A 487 13.74 5.65 -12.12
C THR A 487 12.97 6.95 -11.99
N TYR A 488 12.35 7.15 -10.84
CA TYR A 488 11.76 8.42 -10.45
C TYR A 488 12.77 9.26 -9.69
N THR A 489 12.90 10.55 -10.05
CA THR A 489 13.75 11.51 -9.35
C THR A 489 12.90 12.67 -8.85
N ALA A 490 12.86 12.85 -7.53
CA ALA A 490 12.36 14.05 -6.90
C ALA A 490 13.48 15.10 -6.81
N ARG A 491 13.15 16.34 -7.14
CA ARG A 491 14.01 17.52 -7.03
C ARG A 491 13.22 18.66 -6.38
N ASP A 492 13.74 19.18 -5.28
CA ASP A 492 13.19 20.33 -4.56
C ASP A 492 13.44 21.67 -5.30
N GLU A 493 13.12 22.81 -4.66
CA GLU A 493 13.46 24.13 -5.25
C GLU A 493 14.96 24.48 -5.12
N ALA A 494 15.66 23.94 -4.11
CA ALA A 494 17.10 24.18 -3.88
C ALA A 494 18.02 23.39 -4.82
N ARG A 495 17.48 22.40 -5.55
CA ARG A 495 18.12 21.44 -6.46
C ARG A 495 18.77 20.21 -5.81
N ASN A 496 18.42 19.89 -4.57
CA ASN A 496 18.72 18.60 -3.96
C ASN A 496 17.88 17.50 -4.63
N GLU A 497 18.40 16.27 -4.69
CA GLU A 497 17.75 15.16 -5.41
C GLU A 497 17.68 13.89 -4.59
N ALA A 498 16.55 13.19 -4.72
CA ALA A 498 16.40 11.80 -4.27
C ALA A 498 15.74 10.97 -5.37
N SER A 499 16.19 9.73 -5.52
CA SER A 499 15.68 8.81 -6.53
C SER A 499 15.13 7.53 -5.92
N CYS A 500 14.00 7.06 -6.42
CA CYS A 500 13.51 5.71 -6.18
C CYS A 500 13.12 5.02 -7.49
N THR A 501 13.21 3.69 -7.52
CA THR A 501 12.91 2.89 -8.71
C THR A 501 11.61 2.12 -8.55
N VAL A 502 10.82 2.05 -9.62
CA VAL A 502 9.73 1.07 -9.77
C VAL A 502 10.10 0.16 -10.93
N THR A 503 10.26 -1.13 -10.66
CA THR A 503 10.46 -2.15 -11.68
C THR A 503 9.13 -2.74 -12.09
N ILE A 504 8.80 -2.67 -13.38
CA ILE A 504 7.66 -3.34 -13.97
C ILE A 504 8.18 -4.61 -14.64
N ASN A 505 7.87 -5.78 -14.07
CA ASN A 505 8.29 -7.07 -14.62
C ASN A 505 7.11 -7.75 -15.32
N ILE A 506 7.19 -7.91 -16.64
CA ILE A 506 6.17 -8.57 -17.45
C ILE A 506 6.64 -10.00 -17.78
N VAL A 507 6.07 -10.97 -17.07
CA VAL A 507 6.43 -12.40 -17.17
C VAL A 507 5.49 -13.12 -18.15
N VAL A 508 6.01 -14.09 -18.91
CA VAL A 508 5.15 -15.00 -19.68
C VAL A 508 4.64 -16.10 -18.78
N ASP A 509 3.33 -16.25 -18.71
CA ASP A 509 2.63 -17.31 -18.01
C ASP A 509 1.60 -17.95 -18.95
N THR A 510 1.82 -19.23 -19.24
CA THR A 510 0.96 -20.07 -20.08
C THR A 510 0.36 -21.26 -19.33
N GLN A 511 0.53 -21.32 -18.00
CA GLN A 511 -0.06 -22.38 -17.19
C GLN A 511 -1.47 -21.98 -16.76
N ALA A 512 -2.33 -22.96 -16.48
CA ALA A 512 -3.67 -22.71 -15.96
C ALA A 512 -3.74 -23.18 -14.50
N PRO A 513 -4.46 -22.47 -13.61
CA PRO A 513 -4.46 -22.78 -12.19
C PRO A 513 -4.90 -24.21 -11.88
N THR A 514 -4.15 -24.91 -11.02
CA THR A 514 -4.49 -26.27 -10.61
C THR A 514 -5.53 -26.22 -9.49
N ILE A 515 -6.76 -26.67 -9.78
CA ILE A 515 -7.88 -26.68 -8.83
C ILE A 515 -7.88 -27.97 -8.00
N THR A 516 -8.01 -27.85 -6.68
CA THR A 516 -8.29 -28.94 -5.75
C THR A 516 -9.54 -28.65 -4.89
N GLY A 517 -10.06 -29.66 -4.20
CA GLY A 517 -11.27 -29.53 -3.35
C GLY A 517 -12.61 -29.45 -4.09
N CYS A 518 -12.63 -29.57 -5.42
CA CYS A 518 -13.87 -29.53 -6.20
C CYS A 518 -14.66 -30.84 -6.07
N HIS A 519 -15.69 -30.83 -5.22
CA HIS A 519 -16.49 -32.00 -4.88
C HIS A 519 -17.99 -31.68 -4.99
N ARG A 520 -18.81 -32.71 -5.26
CA ARG A 520 -20.28 -32.58 -5.32
C ARG A 520 -20.87 -32.42 -3.92
N THR A 521 -21.96 -31.68 -3.80
CA THR A 521 -22.65 -31.43 -2.52
C THR A 521 -24.14 -31.73 -2.64
N THR A 522 -24.68 -32.36 -1.61
CA THR A 522 -26.08 -32.76 -1.49
C THR A 522 -26.67 -32.15 -0.23
N ALA A 523 -27.91 -31.66 -0.32
CA ALA A 523 -28.65 -31.17 0.84
C ALA A 523 -30.11 -31.63 0.78
N VAL A 524 -30.73 -31.66 1.95
CA VAL A 524 -32.07 -32.22 2.17
C VAL A 524 -32.99 -31.08 2.58
N LEU A 525 -34.02 -30.81 1.78
CA LEU A 525 -35.03 -29.79 2.06
C LEU A 525 -36.00 -30.29 3.15
N GLN A 526 -36.05 -29.60 4.29
CA GLN A 526 -36.91 -30.00 5.41
C GLN A 526 -38.40 -29.74 5.14
N PRO A 527 -39.32 -30.54 5.72
CA PRO A 527 -40.75 -30.44 5.46
C PRO A 527 -41.31 -29.03 5.73
N GLY A 528 -42.12 -28.52 4.79
CA GLY A 528 -42.69 -27.18 4.85
C GLY A 528 -41.74 -26.03 4.46
N SER A 529 -40.45 -26.28 4.22
CA SER A 529 -39.50 -25.28 3.72
C SER A 529 -39.51 -25.22 2.18
N SER A 530 -39.36 -24.03 1.61
CA SER A 530 -39.34 -23.82 0.14
C SER A 530 -37.93 -23.81 -0.48
N SER A 531 -36.90 -23.67 0.34
CA SER A 531 -35.48 -23.72 -0.03
C SER A 531 -34.63 -24.05 1.20
N VAL A 532 -33.40 -24.52 1.00
CA VAL A 532 -32.45 -24.87 2.07
C VAL A 532 -31.09 -24.22 1.82
N ALA A 533 -30.43 -23.75 2.88
CA ALA A 533 -29.07 -23.22 2.82
C ALA A 533 -28.07 -24.37 2.64
N VAL A 534 -27.27 -24.35 1.57
CA VAL A 534 -26.33 -25.44 1.26
C VAL A 534 -24.89 -25.01 1.47
N TRP A 535 -24.14 -25.78 2.24
CA TRP A 535 -22.75 -25.49 2.61
C TRP A 535 -21.79 -26.51 1.99
N TRP A 536 -20.68 -26.03 1.44
CA TRP A 536 -19.57 -26.83 0.92
C TRP A 536 -18.24 -26.19 1.31
N THR A 537 -17.16 -26.98 1.31
CA THR A 537 -15.80 -26.43 1.31
C THR A 537 -15.54 -25.82 -0.06
N GLU A 538 -15.23 -24.52 -0.12
CA GLU A 538 -14.92 -23.88 -1.40
C GLU A 538 -13.70 -24.54 -2.05
N PRO A 539 -13.74 -24.84 -3.37
CA PRO A 539 -12.56 -25.33 -4.07
C PRO A 539 -11.47 -24.26 -4.05
N ILE A 540 -10.21 -24.69 -4.00
CA ILE A 540 -9.04 -23.81 -4.01
C ILE A 540 -8.24 -24.06 -5.27
N ALA A 541 -7.73 -22.98 -5.87
CA ALA A 541 -6.77 -23.07 -6.97
C ALA A 541 -5.39 -22.64 -6.49
N MET A 542 -4.36 -23.35 -6.94
CA MET A 542 -2.96 -22.94 -6.80
C MET A 542 -2.35 -22.82 -8.19
N ASP A 543 -1.52 -21.80 -8.35
CA ASP A 543 -0.90 -21.41 -9.61
C ASP A 543 0.61 -21.19 -9.38
N ASP A 544 1.45 -21.36 -10.40
CA ASP A 544 2.91 -21.24 -10.20
C ASP A 544 3.35 -19.79 -9.91
N ASN A 545 2.51 -18.81 -10.28
CA ASN A 545 2.65 -17.39 -9.98
C ASN A 545 1.78 -16.91 -8.80
N GLY A 546 1.10 -17.85 -8.11
CA GLY A 546 0.48 -17.64 -6.81
C GLY A 546 -0.99 -17.21 -6.82
N VAL A 547 -1.26 -15.90 -6.95
CA VAL A 547 -2.59 -15.34 -6.61
C VAL A 547 -3.61 -15.57 -7.73
N VAL A 548 -4.63 -16.38 -7.44
CA VAL A 548 -5.69 -16.73 -8.38
C VAL A 548 -6.99 -16.00 -8.04
N ASN A 549 -7.60 -15.33 -9.04
CA ASN A 549 -8.87 -14.64 -8.90
C ASN A 549 -10.04 -15.64 -9.05
N THR A 550 -10.76 -15.90 -7.97
CA THR A 550 -11.97 -16.73 -7.96
C THR A 550 -13.19 -15.93 -8.46
N THR A 551 -14.05 -16.59 -9.24
CA THR A 551 -15.41 -16.13 -9.54
C THR A 551 -16.37 -17.33 -9.46
N GLN A 552 -17.26 -17.33 -8.48
CA GLN A 552 -18.31 -18.34 -8.31
C GLN A 552 -19.66 -17.89 -8.85
N THR A 553 -20.52 -18.86 -9.18
CA THR A 553 -21.94 -18.62 -9.50
C THR A 553 -22.85 -18.54 -8.28
N HIS A 554 -22.42 -19.15 -7.16
CA HIS A 554 -23.16 -19.31 -5.90
C HIS A 554 -22.16 -19.39 -4.74
N GLU A 555 -22.53 -18.86 -3.57
CA GLU A 555 -21.70 -18.81 -2.34
C GLU A 555 -22.13 -19.89 -1.31
N PRO A 556 -21.23 -20.42 -0.46
CA PRO A 556 -21.61 -21.36 0.59
C PRO A 556 -22.62 -20.74 1.56
N GLY A 557 -23.76 -21.40 1.74
CA GLY A 557 -24.89 -20.89 2.51
C GLY A 557 -26.02 -20.30 1.66
N ASP A 558 -25.85 -20.21 0.32
CA ASP A 558 -26.93 -19.83 -0.60
C ASP A 558 -28.17 -20.72 -0.43
N MET A 559 -29.35 -20.13 -0.65
CA MET A 559 -30.65 -20.81 -0.53
C MET A 559 -31.04 -21.49 -1.84
N PHE A 560 -30.92 -22.82 -1.89
CA PHE A 560 -31.26 -23.62 -3.07
C PHE A 560 -32.65 -24.23 -2.96
N THR A 561 -33.40 -24.20 -4.06
CA THR A 561 -34.67 -24.93 -4.24
C THR A 561 -34.42 -26.36 -4.71
N GLU A 562 -35.44 -27.22 -4.55
CA GLU A 562 -35.50 -28.59 -5.08
C GLU A 562 -35.00 -28.72 -6.54
N GLY A 563 -34.12 -29.69 -6.78
CA GLY A 563 -33.50 -29.98 -8.07
C GLY A 563 -31.96 -29.94 -8.07
N HIS A 564 -31.36 -29.94 -9.26
CA HIS A 564 -29.92 -29.79 -9.45
C HIS A 564 -29.59 -28.35 -9.86
N THR A 565 -28.82 -27.65 -9.03
CA THR A 565 -28.26 -26.34 -9.38
C THR A 565 -26.76 -26.48 -9.64
N GLN A 566 -26.34 -26.07 -10.83
CA GLN A 566 -24.94 -26.12 -11.22
C GLN A 566 -24.17 -24.97 -10.55
N VAL A 567 -23.16 -25.31 -9.75
CA VAL A 567 -22.23 -24.37 -9.15
C VAL A 567 -20.91 -24.43 -9.91
N THR A 568 -20.47 -23.30 -10.45
CA THR A 568 -19.19 -23.20 -11.17
C THR A 568 -18.29 -22.20 -10.47
N TYR A 569 -17.09 -22.64 -10.10
CA TYR A 569 -15.99 -21.79 -9.67
C TYR A 569 -15.02 -21.67 -10.84
N THR A 570 -14.89 -20.44 -11.38
CA THR A 570 -13.90 -20.12 -12.41
C THR A 570 -12.78 -19.33 -11.77
N PHE A 571 -11.58 -19.91 -11.79
CA PHE A 571 -10.34 -19.31 -11.32
C PHE A 571 -9.56 -18.76 -12.51
N ALA A 572 -8.97 -17.59 -12.33
CA ALA A 572 -8.06 -16.99 -13.30
C ALA A 572 -6.81 -16.45 -12.60
N ASP A 573 -5.64 -16.90 -13.03
CA ASP A 573 -4.34 -16.33 -12.67
C ASP A 573 -4.20 -14.87 -13.16
N LEU A 574 -3.03 -14.29 -12.95
CA LEU A 574 -2.73 -12.90 -13.26
C LEU A 574 -2.37 -12.65 -14.74
N ALA A 575 -2.15 -13.69 -15.56
CA ALA A 575 -2.20 -13.61 -17.03
C ALA A 575 -3.62 -13.84 -17.58
N GLY A 576 -4.53 -14.26 -16.71
CA GLY A 576 -5.90 -14.64 -17.03
C GLY A 576 -5.99 -15.90 -17.89
N ASN A 577 -5.05 -16.85 -17.78
CA ASN A 577 -5.40 -18.23 -18.11
C ASN A 577 -6.55 -18.65 -17.17
N ARG A 578 -7.26 -19.74 -17.51
CA ARG A 578 -8.52 -20.07 -16.83
C ARG A 578 -8.64 -21.55 -16.58
N ALA A 579 -8.84 -21.89 -15.31
CA ALA A 579 -9.33 -23.17 -14.89
C ALA A 579 -10.71 -22.97 -14.28
N SER A 580 -11.69 -23.78 -14.69
CA SER A 580 -13.02 -23.79 -14.09
C SER A 580 -13.34 -25.17 -13.59
N CYS A 581 -13.82 -25.29 -12.36
CA CYS A 581 -14.43 -26.53 -11.90
C CYS A 581 -15.91 -26.30 -11.60
N THR A 582 -16.71 -27.29 -11.98
CA THR A 582 -18.16 -27.26 -11.95
C THR A 582 -18.65 -28.50 -11.24
N PHE A 583 -19.46 -28.29 -10.20
CA PHE A 583 -20.12 -29.36 -9.47
C PHE A 583 -21.61 -29.04 -9.35
N ASN A 584 -22.44 -30.05 -9.14
CA ASN A 584 -23.86 -29.85 -8.89
C ASN A 584 -24.09 -29.80 -7.38
N VAL A 585 -24.78 -28.75 -6.92
CA VAL A 585 -25.54 -28.80 -5.68
C VAL A 585 -26.87 -29.48 -6.00
N THR A 586 -27.13 -30.60 -5.34
CA THR A 586 -28.41 -31.32 -5.47
C THR A 586 -29.21 -31.10 -4.19
N VAL A 587 -30.37 -30.46 -4.31
CA VAL A 587 -31.37 -30.42 -3.25
C VAL A 587 -32.45 -31.43 -3.58
N SER A 588 -32.48 -32.53 -2.85
CA SER A 588 -33.65 -33.39 -2.76
C SER A 588 -34.56 -32.90 -1.62
N ARG A 589 -35.80 -33.39 -1.57
CA ARG A 589 -36.55 -33.40 -0.32
C ARG A 589 -35.91 -34.37 0.67
N ALA A 590 -36.34 -34.31 1.93
CA ALA A 590 -36.30 -35.49 2.77
C ALA A 590 -37.14 -36.59 2.11
N ASP A 591 -36.65 -37.82 2.15
CA ASP A 591 -37.45 -38.96 1.74
C ASP A 591 -38.50 -39.23 2.81
N GLU A 592 -39.77 -39.06 2.46
CA GLU A 592 -40.93 -39.33 3.33
C GLU A 592 -41.66 -40.62 2.89
N THR A 593 -41.02 -41.43 2.05
CA THR A 593 -41.62 -42.56 1.35
C THR A 593 -41.06 -43.87 1.90
N ASP A 594 -41.91 -44.72 2.49
CA ASP A 594 -41.47 -46.03 2.99
C ASP A 594 -41.01 -46.93 1.82
N PRO A 595 -39.85 -47.62 1.93
CA PRO A 595 -39.29 -48.41 0.83
C PRO A 595 -40.19 -49.58 0.45
N VAL A 596 -40.41 -49.83 -0.85
CA VAL A 596 -41.32 -50.89 -1.31
C VAL A 596 -40.67 -52.27 -1.17
N ILE A 597 -40.94 -52.97 -0.06
CA ILE A 597 -40.54 -54.36 0.17
C ILE A 597 -41.62 -55.36 -0.29
N SER A 598 -41.21 -56.36 -1.07
CA SER A 598 -42.06 -57.46 -1.53
C SER A 598 -41.54 -58.81 -1.06
N CYS A 599 -42.39 -59.55 -0.33
CA CYS A 599 -42.13 -60.90 0.14
C CYS A 599 -42.77 -61.94 -0.80
N SER A 600 -42.20 -63.15 -0.85
CA SER A 600 -42.86 -64.30 -1.49
C SER A 600 -44.20 -64.61 -0.81
N ALA A 601 -45.18 -65.07 -1.59
CA ALA A 601 -46.44 -65.57 -1.07
C ALA A 601 -46.24 -66.69 -0.02
N GLY A 602 -47.21 -66.83 0.89
CA GLY A 602 -47.14 -67.82 1.98
C GLY A 602 -47.00 -69.25 1.46
N ILE A 603 -46.15 -70.03 2.12
CA ILE A 603 -45.79 -71.39 1.70
C ILE A 603 -46.52 -72.41 2.58
N VAL A 604 -47.38 -73.22 1.97
CA VAL A 604 -48.00 -74.39 2.62
C VAL A 604 -47.21 -75.66 2.29
N ARG A 605 -47.00 -76.54 3.27
CA ARG A 605 -46.42 -77.88 3.08
C ARG A 605 -47.13 -78.91 3.94
N TYR A 606 -47.45 -80.06 3.35
CA TYR A 606 -48.16 -81.16 3.99
C TYR A 606 -47.19 -82.21 4.53
N VAL A 607 -47.48 -82.79 5.70
CA VAL A 607 -46.73 -83.92 6.28
C VAL A 607 -47.65 -85.02 6.78
N ARG A 608 -47.18 -86.27 6.71
CA ARG A 608 -47.96 -87.46 7.13
C ARG A 608 -47.92 -87.77 8.63
N ARG A 609 -47.11 -87.06 9.40
CA ARG A 609 -46.95 -87.24 10.85
C ARG A 609 -46.63 -85.92 11.52
N SER A 610 -47.22 -85.65 12.68
CA SER A 610 -46.97 -84.44 13.46
C SER A 610 -45.53 -84.28 13.96
N SER A 611 -44.76 -85.37 14.01
CA SER A 611 -43.34 -85.39 14.35
C SER A 611 -42.39 -85.16 13.15
N GLN A 612 -42.93 -85.00 11.93
CA GLN A 612 -42.12 -84.77 10.73
C GLN A 612 -41.85 -83.28 10.56
N HIS A 613 -40.57 -82.90 10.49
CA HIS A 613 -40.16 -81.58 10.02
C HIS A 613 -39.94 -81.59 8.50
N VAL A 614 -40.18 -80.45 7.86
CA VAL A 614 -39.89 -80.20 6.44
C VAL A 614 -38.94 -79.01 6.34
N THR A 615 -37.87 -79.17 5.55
CA THR A 615 -37.03 -78.05 5.15
C THR A 615 -37.77 -77.22 4.11
N VAL A 616 -38.08 -75.97 4.45
CA VAL A 616 -38.66 -74.99 3.54
C VAL A 616 -37.61 -73.95 3.22
N SER A 617 -37.47 -73.64 1.93
CA SER A 617 -36.70 -72.50 1.44
C SER A 617 -37.62 -71.59 0.65
N TRP A 618 -37.33 -70.29 0.67
CA TRP A 618 -38.13 -69.26 0.02
C TRP A 618 -37.21 -68.24 -0.70
N PRO A 619 -37.69 -67.54 -1.73
CA PRO A 619 -36.94 -66.47 -2.36
C PRO A 619 -36.56 -65.38 -1.33
N SER A 620 -35.37 -64.80 -1.48
CA SER A 620 -35.05 -63.53 -0.82
C SER A 620 -36.09 -62.47 -1.22
N PRO A 621 -36.64 -61.68 -0.27
CA PRO A 621 -37.53 -60.58 -0.63
C PRO A 621 -36.77 -59.53 -1.45
N THR A 622 -37.51 -58.81 -2.29
CA THR A 622 -36.97 -57.67 -3.04
C THR A 622 -37.43 -56.38 -2.38
N ALA A 623 -36.50 -55.54 -1.95
CA ALA A 623 -36.77 -54.17 -1.56
C ALA A 623 -36.34 -53.22 -2.68
N THR A 624 -37.20 -52.30 -3.07
CA THR A 624 -36.93 -51.25 -4.05
C THR A 624 -37.45 -49.94 -3.54
N ASP A 625 -36.66 -48.90 -3.72
CA ASP A 625 -36.91 -47.57 -3.19
C ASP A 625 -36.67 -46.51 -4.28
N ASP A 626 -37.44 -45.42 -4.27
CA ASP A 626 -37.44 -44.47 -5.40
C ASP A 626 -36.27 -43.47 -5.35
N SER A 627 -35.59 -43.36 -4.21
CA SER A 627 -34.24 -42.78 -4.07
C SER A 627 -33.19 -43.47 -4.98
N GLY A 628 -33.45 -44.70 -5.43
CA GLY A 628 -32.57 -45.50 -6.27
C GLY A 628 -31.40 -46.15 -5.52
N VAL A 629 -31.28 -45.96 -4.21
CA VAL A 629 -30.38 -46.73 -3.35
C VAL A 629 -31.09 -48.04 -2.96
N GLN A 630 -30.36 -49.16 -2.92
CA GLN A 630 -30.93 -50.44 -2.48
C GLN A 630 -31.13 -50.44 -0.95
N PRO A 631 -32.38 -50.65 -0.45
CA PRO A 631 -32.63 -50.69 0.99
C PRO A 631 -31.90 -51.84 1.70
N THR A 632 -31.54 -51.61 2.95
CA THR A 632 -30.95 -52.63 3.83
C THR A 632 -32.06 -53.54 4.34
N VAL A 633 -32.06 -54.81 3.93
CA VAL A 633 -33.05 -55.80 4.37
C VAL A 633 -32.53 -56.67 5.50
N THR A 634 -33.30 -56.78 6.59
CA THR A 634 -33.05 -57.65 7.74
C THR A 634 -34.23 -58.62 7.95
N SER A 635 -34.06 -59.69 8.75
CA SER A 635 -35.13 -60.67 9.00
C SER A 635 -35.24 -61.10 10.46
N THR A 636 -36.48 -61.33 10.89
CA THR A 636 -36.83 -61.83 12.22
C THR A 636 -37.80 -63.03 12.12
N PRO A 637 -37.43 -64.23 12.62
CA PRO A 637 -36.08 -64.64 13.03
C PRO A 637 -35.04 -64.54 11.88
N ASN A 638 -33.76 -64.58 12.22
CA ASN A 638 -32.69 -64.51 11.23
C ASN A 638 -32.43 -65.89 10.60
N TYR A 639 -32.62 -66.00 9.28
CA TYR A 639 -32.34 -67.20 8.49
C TYR A 639 -31.32 -66.86 7.38
N PRO A 640 -30.00 -67.00 7.64
CA PRO A 640 -28.94 -66.49 6.75
C PRO A 640 -28.92 -67.07 5.32
N THR A 641 -29.58 -68.22 5.11
CA THR A 641 -29.66 -68.93 3.82
C THR A 641 -31.10 -69.04 3.30
N GLN A 642 -32.03 -68.21 3.81
CA GLN A 642 -33.45 -68.17 3.42
C GLN A 642 -34.12 -69.56 3.42
N SER A 643 -33.72 -70.38 4.41
CA SER A 643 -34.19 -71.75 4.60
C SER A 643 -34.28 -72.10 6.08
N GLY A 644 -35.28 -72.89 6.45
CA GLY A 644 -35.54 -73.34 7.82
C GLY A 644 -36.19 -74.73 7.86
N SER A 645 -36.24 -75.35 9.03
CA SER A 645 -36.73 -76.73 9.22
C SER A 645 -37.92 -76.77 10.17
N PHE A 646 -39.12 -76.74 9.62
CA PHE A 646 -40.37 -76.47 10.34
C PHE A 646 -41.17 -77.74 10.60
N GLY A 647 -41.67 -77.90 11.83
CA GLY A 647 -42.65 -78.94 12.19
C GLY A 647 -44.09 -78.43 12.05
N VAL A 648 -45.08 -79.29 12.27
CA VAL A 648 -46.52 -78.95 12.11
C VAL A 648 -46.92 -77.69 12.89
N GLY A 649 -47.65 -76.80 12.21
CA GLY A 649 -48.10 -75.51 12.71
C GLY A 649 -47.68 -74.34 11.80
N GLN A 650 -48.14 -73.14 12.15
CA GLN A 650 -47.80 -71.90 11.45
C GLN A 650 -46.54 -71.27 12.04
N HIS A 651 -45.63 -70.89 11.14
CA HIS A 651 -44.39 -70.17 11.39
C HIS A 651 -44.38 -68.93 10.50
N SER A 652 -43.56 -67.94 10.84
CA SER A 652 -43.42 -66.74 10.03
C SER A 652 -41.99 -66.18 10.08
N VAL A 653 -41.63 -65.49 9.00
CA VAL A 653 -40.38 -64.72 8.89
C VAL A 653 -40.74 -63.32 8.42
N THR A 654 -40.61 -62.34 9.30
CA THR A 654 -40.83 -60.93 8.97
C THR A 654 -39.51 -60.31 8.52
N TYR A 655 -39.53 -59.75 7.32
CA TYR A 655 -38.45 -58.97 6.74
C TYR A 655 -38.76 -57.48 6.89
N THR A 656 -37.76 -56.71 7.30
CA THR A 656 -37.83 -55.24 7.34
C THR A 656 -36.78 -54.68 6.40
N ALA A 657 -37.20 -53.80 5.49
CA ALA A 657 -36.33 -53.00 4.64
C ALA A 657 -36.23 -51.58 5.24
N GLN A 658 -35.01 -51.10 5.40
CA GLN A 658 -34.73 -49.71 5.77
C GLN A 658 -33.99 -49.02 4.62
N ASP A 659 -34.48 -47.86 4.20
CA ASP A 659 -33.86 -47.07 3.14
C ASP A 659 -32.58 -46.33 3.61
N ALA A 660 -32.09 -45.37 2.83
CA ALA A 660 -30.93 -44.54 3.19
C ALA A 660 -31.27 -43.30 4.06
N ALA A 661 -32.55 -42.99 4.24
CA ALA A 661 -33.05 -41.87 5.05
C ALA A 661 -33.45 -42.29 6.49
N GLY A 662 -33.80 -43.57 6.66
CA GLY A 662 -34.24 -44.20 7.91
C GLY A 662 -35.66 -44.78 7.88
N ASN A 663 -36.43 -44.63 6.79
CA ASN A 663 -37.82 -45.12 6.72
C ASN A 663 -37.85 -46.65 6.65
N GLU A 664 -38.87 -47.27 7.25
CA GLU A 664 -38.95 -48.72 7.44
C GLU A 664 -40.27 -49.32 6.93
N ALA A 665 -40.17 -50.21 5.94
CA ALA A 665 -41.27 -51.06 5.51
C ALA A 665 -41.02 -52.51 5.90
N SER A 666 -42.09 -53.28 6.15
CA SER A 666 -41.97 -54.70 6.48
C SER A 666 -42.97 -55.57 5.74
N CYS A 667 -42.58 -56.81 5.47
CA CYS A 667 -43.45 -57.86 4.94
C CYS A 667 -43.14 -59.20 5.60
N THR A 668 -44.13 -60.10 5.65
CA THR A 668 -44.00 -61.38 6.35
C THR A 668 -44.24 -62.56 5.40
N VAL A 669 -43.27 -63.47 5.32
CA VAL A 669 -43.46 -64.78 4.71
C VAL A 669 -44.09 -65.69 5.75
N GLY A 670 -45.35 -66.09 5.54
CA GLY A 670 -46.00 -67.15 6.32
C GLY A 670 -45.57 -68.52 5.81
N ILE A 671 -45.31 -69.46 6.73
CA ILE A 671 -44.95 -70.85 6.43
C ILE A 671 -45.88 -71.74 7.25
N ASP A 672 -46.82 -72.41 6.60
CA ASP A 672 -47.80 -73.30 7.25
C ASP A 672 -47.44 -74.76 6.97
N ILE A 673 -47.19 -75.53 8.02
CA ILE A 673 -46.91 -76.97 7.94
C ILE A 673 -48.15 -77.72 8.41
N THR A 674 -48.96 -78.19 7.47
CA THR A 674 -50.23 -78.86 7.71
C THR A 674 -50.05 -80.37 7.90
N LEU A 675 -50.83 -80.97 8.80
CA LEU A 675 -50.88 -82.41 8.99
C LEU A 675 -51.95 -83.01 8.06
N ASP A 676 -51.57 -84.00 7.27
CA ASP A 676 -52.44 -84.69 6.32
C ASP A 676 -52.22 -86.21 6.43
N SER A 677 -53.32 -86.94 6.64
CA SER A 677 -53.33 -88.40 6.70
C SER A 677 -54.48 -89.02 5.88
N GLN A 678 -55.06 -88.28 4.93
CA GLN A 678 -56.06 -88.82 4.01
C GLN A 678 -55.39 -89.29 2.72
N ALA A 679 -56.08 -90.09 1.91
CA ALA A 679 -55.52 -90.63 0.66
C ALA A 679 -56.45 -90.31 -0.52
N PRO A 680 -55.92 -90.16 -1.75
CA PRO A 680 -56.70 -89.63 -2.88
C PRO A 680 -57.95 -90.47 -3.18
N THR A 681 -59.10 -89.82 -3.29
CA THR A 681 -60.34 -90.47 -3.71
C THR A 681 -60.37 -90.59 -5.23
N ILE A 682 -60.31 -91.83 -5.74
CA ILE A 682 -60.30 -92.12 -7.18
C ILE A 682 -61.73 -92.12 -7.74
N THR A 683 -61.92 -91.50 -8.91
CA THR A 683 -63.15 -91.56 -9.71
C THR A 683 -62.83 -91.90 -11.16
N GLY A 684 -63.79 -92.51 -11.87
CA GLY A 684 -63.64 -92.85 -13.28
C GLY A 684 -62.68 -94.00 -13.58
N CYS A 685 -62.53 -94.99 -12.69
CA CYS A 685 -61.86 -96.25 -13.04
C CYS A 685 -62.59 -96.91 -14.23
N PRO A 686 -61.88 -97.33 -15.29
CA PRO A 686 -62.48 -98.09 -16.38
C PRO A 686 -63.00 -99.46 -15.91
N ASN A 687 -63.89 -100.03 -16.72
CA ASN A 687 -64.25 -101.44 -16.68
C ASN A 687 -63.30 -102.24 -17.60
N ASP A 688 -63.36 -103.56 -17.53
CA ASP A 688 -62.59 -104.45 -18.43
C ASP A 688 -62.97 -104.26 -19.91
N ILE A 689 -61.99 -104.42 -20.82
CA ILE A 689 -62.13 -104.11 -22.25
C ILE A 689 -61.71 -105.29 -23.12
N THR A 690 -62.57 -105.73 -24.05
CA THR A 690 -62.23 -106.75 -25.06
C THR A 690 -61.95 -106.11 -26.42
N ALA A 691 -60.84 -106.49 -27.06
CA ALA A 691 -60.42 -106.02 -28.38
C ALA A 691 -60.11 -107.17 -29.35
N VAL A 692 -60.22 -106.91 -30.66
CA VAL A 692 -59.95 -107.90 -31.71
C VAL A 692 -58.67 -107.55 -32.46
N LEU A 693 -57.76 -108.52 -32.55
CA LEU A 693 -56.52 -108.48 -33.32
C LEU A 693 -56.85 -108.42 -34.81
N PRO A 694 -56.36 -107.40 -35.56
CA PRO A 694 -56.51 -107.36 -37.01
C PRO A 694 -55.83 -108.56 -37.68
N PRO A 695 -56.33 -109.06 -38.83
CA PRO A 695 -55.71 -110.19 -39.54
C PRO A 695 -54.22 -109.96 -39.79
N GLY A 696 -53.39 -110.93 -39.37
CA GLY A 696 -51.92 -110.87 -39.46
C GLY A 696 -51.20 -110.13 -38.31
N ASN A 697 -51.89 -109.36 -37.46
CA ASN A 697 -51.26 -108.63 -36.36
C ASN A 697 -51.23 -109.43 -35.04
N SER A 698 -50.10 -109.34 -34.32
CA SER A 698 -49.90 -109.98 -33.02
C SER A 698 -50.44 -109.20 -31.81
N SER A 699 -50.79 -107.93 -32.01
CA SER A 699 -51.28 -107.01 -30.97
C SER A 699 -52.29 -106.01 -31.51
N VAL A 700 -53.13 -105.45 -30.63
CA VAL A 700 -54.14 -104.43 -30.92
C VAL A 700 -53.99 -103.24 -29.97
N ALA A 701 -54.14 -102.02 -30.46
CA ALA A 701 -54.10 -100.81 -29.61
C ALA A 701 -55.45 -100.62 -28.92
N VAL A 702 -55.46 -100.44 -27.60
CA VAL A 702 -56.70 -100.30 -26.81
C VAL A 702 -56.76 -98.93 -26.14
N GLN A 703 -57.94 -98.29 -26.21
CA GLN A 703 -58.18 -96.93 -25.72
C GLN A 703 -59.17 -96.92 -24.55
N TRP A 704 -58.92 -96.08 -23.56
CA TRP A 704 -59.79 -95.89 -22.40
C TRP A 704 -59.67 -94.47 -21.84
N THR A 705 -60.72 -94.01 -21.17
CA THR A 705 -60.67 -92.78 -20.36
C THR A 705 -59.80 -93.02 -19.13
N LYS A 706 -58.81 -92.18 -18.87
CA LYS A 706 -57.97 -92.33 -17.67
C LYS A 706 -58.79 -92.06 -16.40
N PRO A 707 -58.59 -92.82 -15.31
CA PRO A 707 -59.11 -92.43 -14.00
C PRO A 707 -58.47 -91.12 -13.54
N VAL A 708 -59.14 -90.44 -12.61
CA VAL A 708 -58.65 -89.23 -11.93
C VAL A 708 -58.85 -89.38 -10.43
N ALA A 709 -58.05 -88.70 -9.61
CA ALA A 709 -58.22 -88.70 -8.16
C ALA A 709 -58.15 -87.31 -7.57
N SER A 710 -59.08 -87.04 -6.66
CA SER A 710 -59.18 -85.80 -5.87
C SER A 710 -58.86 -86.09 -4.43
N ASP A 711 -58.01 -85.27 -3.83
CA ASP A 711 -57.63 -85.33 -2.42
C ASP A 711 -58.10 -84.07 -1.68
N ASP A 712 -58.22 -84.12 -0.34
CA ASP A 712 -58.69 -82.95 0.43
C ASP A 712 -57.69 -81.78 0.39
N ASN A 713 -56.40 -82.07 0.14
CA ASN A 713 -55.33 -81.09 -0.08
C ASN A 713 -54.98 -80.88 -1.57
N GLY A 714 -55.82 -81.37 -2.49
CA GLY A 714 -55.84 -80.95 -3.89
C GLY A 714 -55.33 -82.00 -4.90
N GLN A 715 -54.36 -81.61 -5.73
CA GLN A 715 -53.89 -82.46 -6.84
C GLN A 715 -52.99 -83.60 -6.35
N SER A 716 -53.28 -84.81 -6.84
CA SER A 716 -52.49 -86.02 -6.62
C SER A 716 -51.68 -86.39 -7.87
N ASN A 717 -50.43 -86.81 -7.67
CA ASN A 717 -49.54 -87.30 -8.72
C ASN A 717 -49.96 -88.71 -9.15
N VAL A 718 -50.22 -88.89 -10.44
CA VAL A 718 -50.60 -90.19 -11.02
C VAL A 718 -49.40 -90.94 -11.60
N THR A 719 -49.33 -92.23 -11.28
CA THR A 719 -48.42 -93.21 -11.88
C THR A 719 -49.25 -94.36 -12.47
N GLN A 720 -48.76 -95.00 -13.53
CA GLN A 720 -49.54 -95.96 -14.31
C GLN A 720 -48.61 -96.95 -15.02
N ASN A 721 -48.99 -98.23 -15.10
CA ASN A 721 -48.21 -99.23 -15.83
C ASN A 721 -48.45 -99.15 -17.36
N HIS A 722 -49.67 -98.83 -17.78
CA HIS A 722 -50.08 -98.72 -19.18
C HIS A 722 -50.79 -97.40 -19.50
N ARG A 723 -50.78 -97.00 -20.78
CA ARG A 723 -51.36 -95.76 -21.30
C ARG A 723 -52.45 -96.05 -22.35
N PRO A 724 -53.51 -95.22 -22.47
CA PRO A 724 -54.48 -95.35 -23.56
C PRO A 724 -53.76 -95.28 -24.92
N GLY A 725 -53.96 -96.30 -25.75
CA GLY A 725 -53.25 -96.50 -27.01
C GLY A 725 -52.10 -97.51 -26.97
N ASP A 726 -51.74 -98.05 -25.80
CA ASP A 726 -50.79 -99.16 -25.69
C ASP A 726 -51.26 -100.40 -26.48
N LEU A 727 -50.29 -101.20 -26.94
CA LEU A 727 -50.50 -102.40 -27.75
C LEU A 727 -50.61 -103.65 -26.86
N PHE A 728 -51.77 -104.30 -26.90
CA PHE A 728 -52.07 -105.52 -26.14
C PHE A 728 -51.98 -106.75 -27.06
N THR A 729 -51.15 -107.72 -26.66
CA THR A 729 -51.06 -109.04 -27.31
C THR A 729 -52.20 -109.95 -26.86
N ARG A 730 -52.44 -111.06 -27.58
CA ARG A 730 -53.45 -112.07 -27.20
C ARG A 730 -53.32 -112.51 -25.74
N GLY A 731 -54.43 -112.45 -25.00
CA GLY A 731 -54.49 -112.73 -23.56
C GLY A 731 -55.16 -111.60 -22.81
N ASP A 732 -55.10 -111.68 -21.48
CA ASP A 732 -55.59 -110.66 -20.54
C ASP A 732 -54.39 -109.86 -19.97
N THR A 733 -54.59 -108.59 -19.63
CA THR A 733 -53.53 -107.72 -19.07
C THR A 733 -54.11 -106.67 -18.14
N ASP A 734 -53.59 -106.61 -16.91
CA ASP A 734 -54.01 -105.67 -15.87
C ASP A 734 -53.40 -104.27 -16.09
N VAL A 735 -54.26 -103.26 -16.12
CA VAL A 735 -53.89 -101.84 -16.21
C VAL A 735 -54.16 -101.17 -14.86
N THR A 736 -53.09 -100.80 -14.14
CA THR A 736 -53.15 -100.17 -12.82
C THR A 736 -52.74 -98.70 -12.86
N TYR A 737 -53.51 -97.86 -12.20
CA TYR A 737 -53.21 -96.45 -11.91
C TYR A 737 -53.07 -96.27 -10.39
N THR A 738 -52.00 -95.60 -9.94
CA THR A 738 -51.74 -95.27 -8.52
C THR A 738 -51.53 -93.76 -8.37
N PHE A 739 -52.35 -93.15 -7.51
CA PHE A 739 -52.36 -91.72 -7.21
C PHE A 739 -51.71 -91.46 -5.86
N THR A 740 -50.98 -90.35 -5.75
CA THR A 740 -50.22 -89.95 -4.54
C THR A 740 -50.45 -88.47 -4.22
N ASP A 741 -50.99 -88.12 -3.05
CA ASP A 741 -51.21 -86.72 -2.64
C ASP A 741 -49.91 -85.96 -2.30
N GLN A 742 -50.04 -84.73 -1.77
CA GLN A 742 -48.91 -83.85 -1.47
C GLN A 742 -48.17 -84.18 -0.17
N ALA A 743 -48.83 -84.84 0.79
CA ALA A 743 -48.15 -85.43 1.95
C ALA A 743 -47.50 -86.77 1.56
N GLY A 744 -48.09 -87.45 0.57
CA GLY A 744 -47.68 -88.63 -0.15
C GLY A 744 -48.40 -89.92 0.26
N ASN A 745 -49.62 -89.85 0.81
CA ASN A 745 -50.45 -91.05 0.96
C ASN A 745 -50.89 -91.54 -0.44
N GLN A 746 -51.44 -92.75 -0.55
CA GLN A 746 -51.62 -93.41 -1.85
C GLN A 746 -52.94 -94.17 -1.97
N ALA A 747 -53.51 -94.15 -3.18
CA ALA A 747 -54.65 -94.95 -3.59
C ALA A 747 -54.43 -95.50 -5.00
N SER A 748 -55.01 -96.66 -5.34
CA SER A 748 -54.84 -97.28 -6.66
C SER A 748 -56.12 -97.94 -7.19
N CYS A 749 -56.24 -98.05 -8.51
CA CYS A 749 -57.32 -98.74 -9.20
C CYS A 749 -56.78 -99.53 -10.41
N THR A 750 -57.44 -100.65 -10.75
CA THR A 750 -57.00 -101.60 -11.78
C THR A 750 -58.20 -102.11 -12.58
N PHE A 751 -58.01 -102.34 -13.89
CA PHE A 751 -58.96 -103.01 -14.79
C PHE A 751 -58.21 -103.85 -15.85
N THR A 752 -58.91 -104.72 -16.57
CA THR A 752 -58.31 -105.74 -17.45
C THR A 752 -58.51 -105.43 -18.94
N VAL A 753 -57.55 -105.79 -19.79
CA VAL A 753 -57.67 -105.72 -21.26
C VAL A 753 -57.45 -107.09 -21.90
N THR A 754 -58.44 -107.57 -22.67
CA THR A 754 -58.48 -108.90 -23.31
C THR A 754 -58.38 -108.80 -24.83
N ALA A 755 -57.46 -109.54 -25.49
CA ALA A 755 -57.31 -109.53 -26.95
C ALA A 755 -57.54 -110.90 -27.65
N VAL A 756 -58.40 -110.94 -28.69
CA VAL A 756 -58.85 -112.16 -29.41
C VAL A 756 -58.75 -112.04 -30.95
N ALA A 757 -59.05 -113.07 -31.76
CA ALA A 757 -58.92 -113.04 -33.24
C ALA A 757 -59.96 -113.92 -33.98
N GLY A 758 -60.38 -113.52 -35.19
CA GLY A 758 -61.28 -114.27 -36.09
C GLY A 758 -61.67 -113.50 -37.38
N CYS A 759 -62.42 -114.10 -38.31
CA CYS A 759 -62.97 -113.39 -39.47
C CYS A 759 -64.15 -112.48 -39.06
N VAL A 760 -64.42 -111.42 -39.82
CA VAL A 760 -65.57 -110.53 -39.61
C VAL A 760 -66.36 -110.30 -40.91
N VAL A 761 -67.66 -109.99 -40.78
CA VAL A 761 -68.47 -109.38 -41.85
C VAL A 761 -68.71 -107.94 -41.45
N THR A 762 -68.16 -106.97 -42.19
CA THR A 762 -68.37 -105.54 -41.94
C THR A 762 -69.60 -105.03 -42.70
N PRO A 763 -70.27 -103.96 -42.23
CA PRO A 763 -71.41 -103.36 -42.92
C PRO A 763 -71.11 -102.99 -44.38
N ASP A 764 -69.89 -102.52 -44.66
CA ASP A 764 -69.46 -102.06 -45.98
C ASP A 764 -69.40 -103.20 -47.03
N GLN A 765 -69.22 -104.45 -46.59
CA GLN A 765 -69.28 -105.62 -47.49
C GLN A 765 -70.69 -106.13 -47.76
N LEU A 766 -71.71 -105.61 -47.06
CA LEU A 766 -73.10 -106.01 -47.30
C LEU A 766 -73.73 -105.22 -48.44
N GLY A 767 -73.63 -103.88 -48.48
CA GLY A 767 -74.12 -103.10 -49.62
C GLY A 767 -75.60 -103.35 -49.96
N HIS A 768 -75.86 -104.05 -51.08
CA HIS A 768 -77.21 -104.51 -51.49
C HIS A 768 -77.44 -106.03 -51.30
N LEU A 769 -76.58 -106.72 -50.55
CA LEU A 769 -76.65 -108.15 -50.27
C LEU A 769 -77.34 -108.41 -48.94
N GLU A 770 -78.20 -109.41 -48.91
CA GLU A 770 -78.91 -109.86 -47.70
C GLU A 770 -78.27 -111.15 -47.18
N VAL A 771 -77.97 -111.22 -45.88
CA VAL A 771 -77.49 -112.46 -45.23
C VAL A 771 -78.68 -113.38 -44.97
N VAL A 772 -78.72 -114.51 -45.68
CA VAL A 772 -79.84 -115.47 -45.63
C VAL A 772 -79.63 -116.53 -44.54
N SER A 773 -78.38 -116.76 -44.11
CA SER A 773 -78.05 -117.73 -43.06
C SER A 773 -76.68 -117.45 -42.43
N GLY A 774 -76.56 -117.75 -41.12
CA GLY A 774 -75.28 -117.83 -40.42
C GLY A 774 -74.66 -116.49 -40.01
N GLN A 775 -75.43 -115.52 -39.50
CA GLN A 775 -74.89 -114.20 -39.11
C GLN A 775 -74.19 -114.23 -37.73
N LYS A 776 -72.95 -113.70 -37.66
CA LYS A 776 -72.17 -113.45 -36.42
C LYS A 776 -71.33 -112.16 -36.56
N THR A 777 -70.87 -111.61 -35.44
CA THR A 777 -69.90 -110.49 -35.42
C THR A 777 -68.46 -110.94 -35.66
N VAL A 778 -68.06 -112.10 -35.12
CA VAL A 778 -66.76 -112.74 -35.37
C VAL A 778 -66.99 -114.22 -35.66
N TYR A 779 -66.31 -114.74 -36.67
CA TYR A 779 -66.36 -116.14 -37.10
C TYR A 779 -65.02 -116.83 -36.84
N LEU A 780 -65.08 -118.10 -36.46
CA LEU A 780 -63.89 -118.94 -36.35
C LEU A 780 -63.64 -119.72 -37.66
N PRO A 781 -62.38 -120.14 -37.91
CA PRO A 781 -62.06 -120.98 -39.06
C PRO A 781 -62.96 -122.23 -39.16
N GLY A 782 -63.58 -122.41 -40.32
CA GLY A 782 -64.54 -123.47 -40.61
C GLY A 782 -66.01 -123.03 -40.58
N GLU A 783 -66.34 -121.83 -40.08
CA GLU A 783 -67.71 -121.32 -40.02
C GLU A 783 -68.13 -120.57 -41.29
N SER A 784 -69.41 -120.65 -41.69
CA SER A 784 -69.92 -120.18 -42.99
C SER A 784 -71.09 -119.19 -42.92
N VAL A 785 -71.21 -118.33 -43.93
CA VAL A 785 -72.26 -117.31 -44.10
C VAL A 785 -72.78 -117.28 -45.55
N GLN A 786 -74.09 -117.06 -45.72
CA GLN A 786 -74.78 -117.15 -47.01
C GLN A 786 -75.47 -115.82 -47.41
N PHE A 787 -75.40 -115.44 -48.70
CA PHE A 787 -75.84 -114.15 -49.25
C PHE A 787 -76.85 -114.29 -50.41
N ALA A 788 -77.72 -113.29 -50.59
CA ALA A 788 -78.65 -113.12 -51.72
C ALA A 788 -78.81 -111.64 -52.13
N CYS A 789 -79.59 -111.36 -53.19
CA CYS A 789 -79.90 -109.99 -53.66
C CYS A 789 -81.41 -109.69 -53.67
N PRO A 790 -81.82 -108.44 -53.41
CA PRO A 790 -83.21 -107.98 -53.47
C PRO A 790 -83.71 -107.77 -54.91
N ALA A 791 -85.04 -107.63 -55.06
CA ALA A 791 -85.70 -107.47 -56.34
C ALA A 791 -85.23 -106.22 -57.12
N GLY A 792 -85.12 -106.35 -58.44
CA GLY A 792 -84.57 -105.31 -59.34
C GLY A 792 -83.06 -105.41 -59.57
N TYR A 793 -82.37 -106.26 -58.80
CA TYR A 793 -80.93 -106.52 -58.92
C TYR A 793 -80.67 -108.02 -59.18
N GLN A 794 -79.56 -108.35 -59.84
CA GLN A 794 -79.11 -109.72 -60.10
C GLN A 794 -77.78 -110.00 -59.38
N LEU A 795 -77.66 -111.18 -58.77
CA LEU A 795 -76.47 -111.63 -58.05
C LEU A 795 -75.34 -112.07 -59.00
N SER A 796 -74.13 -111.62 -58.71
CA SER A 796 -72.86 -112.10 -59.29
C SER A 796 -71.92 -112.50 -58.14
N GLY A 797 -71.19 -113.61 -58.28
CA GLY A 797 -70.25 -114.11 -57.26
C GLY A 797 -70.79 -115.27 -56.38
N SER A 798 -70.08 -115.58 -55.29
CA SER A 798 -70.33 -116.80 -54.49
C SER A 798 -71.37 -116.59 -53.39
N ALA A 799 -72.54 -117.22 -53.53
CA ALA A 799 -73.65 -117.09 -52.58
C ALA A 799 -73.39 -117.68 -51.17
N ASN A 800 -72.34 -118.49 -50.96
CA ASN A 800 -71.97 -119.05 -49.65
C ASN A 800 -70.45 -119.00 -49.48
N ARG A 801 -69.97 -118.51 -48.32
CA ARG A 801 -68.55 -118.26 -48.03
C ARG A 801 -68.18 -118.77 -46.64
N ILE A 802 -66.96 -119.26 -46.48
CA ILE A 802 -66.46 -119.89 -45.25
C ILE A 802 -65.23 -119.12 -44.74
N CYS A 803 -65.16 -118.88 -43.43
CA CYS A 803 -63.98 -118.35 -42.77
C CYS A 803 -62.86 -119.40 -42.81
N LEU A 804 -61.72 -119.07 -43.41
CA LEU A 804 -60.57 -119.96 -43.56
C LEU A 804 -59.59 -119.83 -42.37
N SER A 805 -58.61 -120.74 -42.29
CA SER A 805 -57.64 -120.79 -41.18
C SER A 805 -56.60 -119.66 -41.18
N ASP A 806 -56.53 -118.87 -42.25
CA ASP A 806 -55.80 -117.60 -42.35
C ASP A 806 -56.66 -116.38 -41.98
N PHE A 807 -57.91 -116.60 -41.57
CA PHE A 807 -58.95 -115.61 -41.30
C PHE A 807 -59.44 -114.81 -42.53
N SER A 808 -59.34 -115.39 -43.73
CA SER A 808 -59.96 -114.88 -44.96
C SER A 808 -61.31 -115.55 -45.27
N TRP A 809 -62.08 -114.98 -46.21
CA TRP A 809 -63.36 -115.54 -46.69
C TRP A 809 -63.19 -116.32 -48.00
N SER A 810 -63.65 -117.57 -48.04
CA SER A 810 -63.56 -118.42 -49.24
C SER A 810 -64.46 -117.96 -50.40
N GLY A 811 -64.06 -118.30 -51.63
CA GLY A 811 -64.84 -118.06 -52.86
C GLY A 811 -64.86 -116.59 -53.32
N GLU A 812 -65.28 -116.37 -54.56
CA GLU A 812 -65.41 -115.04 -55.16
C GLU A 812 -66.43 -114.16 -54.40
N PRO A 813 -66.15 -112.86 -54.18
CA PRO A 813 -67.08 -111.94 -53.53
C PRO A 813 -68.46 -111.88 -54.22
N ALA A 814 -69.53 -111.91 -53.42
CA ALA A 814 -70.89 -111.68 -53.89
C ALA A 814 -71.14 -110.18 -54.10
N VAL A 815 -71.89 -109.80 -55.16
CA VAL A 815 -72.28 -108.43 -55.51
C VAL A 815 -73.63 -108.43 -56.24
N CYS A 816 -74.46 -107.40 -56.08
CA CYS A 816 -75.74 -107.23 -56.77
C CYS A 816 -75.67 -106.12 -57.85
N GLN A 817 -76.26 -106.32 -59.03
CA GLN A 817 -76.23 -105.35 -60.15
C GLN A 817 -77.66 -104.99 -60.67
N PRO A 818 -77.98 -103.70 -60.93
CA PRO A 818 -79.33 -103.23 -61.28
C PRO A 818 -79.72 -103.28 -62.77
N GLN A 819 -81.00 -103.05 -63.07
CA GLN A 819 -81.50 -102.60 -64.38
C GLN A 819 -81.83 -101.08 -64.37
N VAL A 820 -81.84 -100.42 -65.54
CA VAL A 820 -81.46 -98.98 -65.66
C VAL A 820 -82.56 -98.04 -66.22
N VAL A 821 -82.69 -96.82 -65.66
CA VAL A 821 -83.40 -95.62 -66.17
C VAL A 821 -82.72 -94.33 -65.61
N ASP A 822 -82.76 -93.17 -66.29
CA ASP A 822 -82.00 -91.92 -65.99
C ASP A 822 -82.82 -90.68 -65.53
N THR A 823 -82.25 -89.80 -64.68
CA THR A 823 -82.73 -88.42 -64.31
C THR A 823 -81.61 -87.48 -63.79
N THR A 824 -81.75 -86.15 -63.89
CA THR A 824 -80.75 -85.10 -63.50
C THR A 824 -81.35 -83.75 -63.05
N CYS A 825 -80.60 -82.88 -62.33
CA CYS A 825 -81.00 -81.52 -61.92
C CYS A 825 -80.52 -80.42 -62.90
N THR A 826 -81.27 -79.31 -63.00
CA THR A 826 -80.83 -78.05 -63.66
C THR A 826 -80.80 -76.87 -62.68
N ALA A 827 -79.95 -75.87 -62.95
CA ALA A 827 -79.89 -74.64 -62.16
C ALA A 827 -81.12 -73.73 -62.36
N PRO A 828 -81.64 -73.07 -61.29
CA PRO A 828 -82.77 -72.14 -61.40
C PRO A 828 -82.33 -70.73 -61.89
N PRO A 829 -83.12 -70.04 -62.74
CA PRO A 829 -82.78 -68.70 -63.22
C PRO A 829 -82.70 -67.62 -62.12
N THR A 830 -81.73 -66.71 -62.29
CA THR A 830 -81.45 -65.46 -61.54
C THR A 830 -82.43 -65.08 -60.40
N LEU A 831 -81.99 -65.28 -59.15
CA LEU A 831 -82.49 -64.48 -58.01
C LEU A 831 -81.72 -63.14 -57.97
N LYS A 832 -82.39 -62.06 -57.55
CA LYS A 832 -81.73 -60.74 -57.45
C LYS A 832 -80.56 -60.79 -56.47
N HIS A 833 -79.45 -60.17 -56.85
CA HIS A 833 -78.19 -60.13 -56.09
C HIS A 833 -77.53 -61.50 -55.84
N VAL A 834 -77.99 -62.60 -56.45
CA VAL A 834 -77.37 -63.94 -56.33
C VAL A 834 -76.79 -64.39 -57.66
N THR A 835 -75.56 -64.92 -57.63
CA THR A 835 -74.84 -65.53 -58.75
C THR A 835 -74.46 -66.97 -58.41
N VAL A 836 -74.18 -67.80 -59.43
CA VAL A 836 -73.73 -69.20 -59.27
C VAL A 836 -72.32 -69.31 -59.85
N ALA A 837 -71.39 -69.90 -59.08
CA ALA A 837 -69.96 -69.90 -59.41
C ALA A 837 -69.60 -70.63 -60.72
N GLU A 838 -70.40 -71.63 -61.11
CA GLU A 838 -70.12 -72.55 -62.23
C GLU A 838 -70.90 -72.20 -63.52
N GLY A 839 -71.59 -71.05 -63.54
CA GLY A 839 -72.41 -70.60 -64.67
C GLY A 839 -73.87 -71.08 -64.60
N GLN A 840 -74.75 -70.46 -65.38
CA GLN A 840 -76.20 -70.72 -65.30
C GLN A 840 -76.66 -71.96 -66.08
N ASP A 841 -75.90 -72.39 -67.10
CA ASP A 841 -76.26 -73.51 -67.98
C ASP A 841 -75.75 -74.88 -67.49
N HIS A 842 -75.23 -74.97 -66.25
CA HIS A 842 -74.69 -76.21 -65.72
C HIS A 842 -75.81 -77.19 -65.27
N VAL A 843 -75.69 -78.45 -65.69
CA VAL A 843 -76.62 -79.54 -65.38
C VAL A 843 -75.98 -80.44 -64.35
N PHE A 844 -76.52 -80.44 -63.13
CA PHE A 844 -75.96 -81.14 -61.98
C PHE A 844 -76.55 -82.54 -61.84
N LYS A 845 -75.71 -83.51 -61.51
CA LYS A 845 -76.11 -84.89 -61.21
C LYS A 845 -76.40 -85.06 -59.71
N PRO A 846 -77.24 -86.04 -59.34
CA PRO A 846 -77.47 -86.41 -57.95
C PRO A 846 -76.16 -86.60 -57.17
N GLY A 847 -75.97 -85.79 -56.13
CA GLY A 847 -74.77 -85.75 -55.29
C GLY A 847 -73.84 -84.55 -55.53
N GLU A 848 -73.96 -83.80 -56.63
CA GLU A 848 -73.08 -82.68 -56.95
C GLU A 848 -73.48 -81.38 -56.20
N LEU A 849 -72.47 -80.58 -55.81
CA LEU A 849 -72.58 -79.41 -54.92
C LEU A 849 -72.38 -78.11 -55.71
N ALA A 850 -73.41 -77.24 -55.75
CA ALA A 850 -73.33 -75.91 -56.37
C ALA A 850 -73.06 -74.81 -55.33
N THR A 851 -72.27 -73.81 -55.73
CA THR A 851 -71.92 -72.64 -54.89
C THR A 851 -72.57 -71.35 -55.40
N PHE A 852 -73.13 -70.57 -54.47
CA PHE A 852 -73.92 -69.37 -54.72
C PHE A 852 -73.28 -68.17 -53.99
N THR A 853 -73.20 -67.02 -54.67
CA THR A 853 -72.54 -65.79 -54.18
C THR A 853 -73.47 -64.58 -54.25
N CYS A 854 -73.54 -63.80 -53.18
CA CYS A 854 -74.16 -62.48 -53.18
C CYS A 854 -73.28 -61.49 -53.98
N SER A 855 -73.89 -60.48 -54.60
CA SER A 855 -73.15 -59.32 -55.13
C SER A 855 -72.54 -58.50 -54.01
N ASP A 856 -71.52 -57.71 -54.34
CA ASP A 856 -70.99 -56.66 -53.44
C ASP A 856 -72.12 -55.74 -52.93
N ASP A 857 -71.90 -55.11 -51.78
CA ASP A 857 -72.86 -54.34 -50.96
C ASP A 857 -74.03 -55.17 -50.36
N PHE A 858 -74.10 -56.48 -50.59
CA PHE A 858 -75.14 -57.38 -50.05
C PHE A 858 -74.55 -58.62 -49.37
N VAL A 859 -75.05 -58.97 -48.17
CA VAL A 859 -74.66 -60.18 -47.41
C VAL A 859 -75.78 -61.22 -47.40
N VAL A 860 -75.46 -62.50 -47.19
CA VAL A 860 -76.45 -63.58 -47.04
C VAL A 860 -77.25 -63.34 -45.76
N THR A 861 -78.57 -63.21 -45.88
CA THR A 861 -79.48 -62.76 -44.81
C THR A 861 -79.25 -63.52 -43.50
N GLY A 862 -78.85 -62.81 -42.44
CA GLY A 862 -78.56 -63.38 -41.12
C GLY A 862 -77.12 -63.85 -40.90
N THR A 863 -76.19 -63.53 -41.80
CA THR A 863 -74.74 -63.82 -41.63
C THR A 863 -73.87 -62.70 -42.20
N ASP A 864 -72.65 -62.56 -41.67
CA ASP A 864 -71.65 -61.59 -42.14
C ASP A 864 -70.89 -62.09 -43.40
N ARG A 865 -71.52 -62.95 -44.23
CA ARG A 865 -70.86 -63.65 -45.35
C ARG A 865 -71.58 -63.41 -46.68
N HIS A 866 -70.79 -63.43 -47.76
CA HIS A 866 -71.28 -63.19 -49.12
C HIS A 866 -71.52 -64.48 -49.95
N TYR A 867 -71.54 -65.68 -49.36
CA TYR A 867 -71.74 -66.94 -50.13
C TYR A 867 -72.38 -68.10 -49.34
N ALA A 868 -72.96 -69.06 -50.07
CA ALA A 868 -73.63 -70.27 -49.57
C ALA A 868 -73.53 -71.45 -50.57
N GLN A 869 -73.86 -72.68 -50.16
CA GLN A 869 -73.73 -73.91 -50.99
C GLN A 869 -74.94 -74.86 -50.83
N ARG A 870 -75.25 -75.66 -51.88
CA ARG A 870 -76.43 -76.56 -51.94
C ARG A 870 -76.12 -77.82 -52.78
N VAL A 871 -76.77 -78.96 -52.52
CA VAL A 871 -76.52 -80.25 -53.22
C VAL A 871 -77.73 -80.67 -54.08
N CYS A 872 -77.49 -81.18 -55.29
CA CYS A 872 -78.51 -81.81 -56.15
C CYS A 872 -78.89 -83.19 -55.62
N GLN A 873 -80.18 -83.49 -55.54
CA GLN A 873 -80.71 -84.75 -54.98
C GLN A 873 -81.18 -85.72 -56.08
N SER A 874 -81.33 -87.00 -55.72
CA SER A 874 -81.67 -88.10 -56.64
C SER A 874 -83.08 -88.03 -57.26
N ASP A 875 -83.93 -87.13 -56.79
CA ASP A 875 -85.23 -86.81 -57.36
C ASP A 875 -85.19 -85.62 -58.36
N GLY A 876 -84.03 -84.97 -58.53
CA GLY A 876 -83.86 -83.76 -59.33
C GLY A 876 -84.01 -82.44 -58.55
N SER A 877 -84.15 -82.49 -57.21
CA SER A 877 -84.33 -81.31 -56.36
C SER A 877 -83.02 -80.80 -55.74
N TRP A 878 -83.08 -79.73 -54.93
CA TRP A 878 -81.92 -79.11 -54.26
C TRP A 878 -82.10 -79.08 -52.74
N SER A 879 -81.06 -79.49 -52.00
CA SER A 879 -81.09 -79.93 -50.59
C SER A 879 -81.45 -78.90 -49.48
N SER A 880 -81.90 -77.68 -49.81
CA SER A 880 -82.13 -76.60 -48.83
C SER A 880 -83.06 -75.51 -49.37
N LYS A 881 -83.32 -74.45 -48.60
CA LYS A 881 -84.04 -73.25 -49.09
C LYS A 881 -83.21 -72.45 -50.11
N PRO A 882 -83.83 -71.55 -50.91
CA PRO A 882 -83.11 -70.59 -51.74
C PRO A 882 -82.18 -69.68 -50.92
N VAL A 883 -81.16 -69.11 -51.57
CA VAL A 883 -80.28 -68.10 -50.98
C VAL A 883 -80.91 -66.73 -51.16
N GLU A 884 -80.95 -65.94 -50.09
CA GLU A 884 -81.42 -64.55 -50.08
C GLU A 884 -80.29 -63.65 -49.58
N CYS A 885 -80.14 -62.47 -50.19
CA CYS A 885 -79.13 -61.48 -49.83
C CYS A 885 -79.80 -60.17 -49.40
N SER A 886 -79.38 -59.60 -48.28
CA SER A 886 -79.85 -58.31 -47.76
C SER A 886 -78.80 -57.20 -47.97
N PRO A 887 -79.20 -55.97 -48.32
CA PRO A 887 -78.28 -54.84 -48.42
C PRO A 887 -77.67 -54.51 -47.05
N VAL A 888 -76.48 -53.94 -47.06
CA VAL A 888 -75.84 -53.40 -45.85
C VAL A 888 -76.38 -51.98 -45.60
N ASP A 889 -77.31 -51.83 -44.65
CA ASP A 889 -77.94 -50.54 -44.29
C ASP A 889 -76.95 -49.60 -43.57
N ASP A 890 -76.78 -48.37 -44.09
CA ASP A 890 -75.80 -47.38 -43.59
C ASP A 890 -76.43 -45.99 -43.34
N VAL A 891 -77.23 -45.86 -42.26
CA VAL A 891 -77.83 -44.57 -41.84
C VAL A 891 -77.83 -44.35 -40.30
N GLY A 892 -76.70 -43.84 -39.79
CA GLY A 892 -76.61 -42.70 -38.86
C GLY A 892 -77.39 -42.65 -37.53
N LYS A 893 -76.68 -42.89 -36.40
CA LYS A 893 -76.60 -42.06 -35.15
C LYS A 893 -75.89 -42.86 -34.03
N VAL A 894 -74.84 -42.41 -33.32
CA VAL A 894 -73.91 -41.25 -33.37
C VAL A 894 -72.61 -41.75 -32.68
N ALA A 895 -71.38 -41.45 -33.10
CA ALA A 895 -70.83 -41.03 -34.39
C ALA A 895 -69.30 -41.34 -34.38
N VAL A 896 -68.66 -41.34 -35.55
CA VAL A 896 -67.23 -41.65 -35.71
C VAL A 896 -66.35 -40.52 -35.15
N GLY A 897 -65.21 -40.89 -34.55
CA GLY A 897 -64.23 -39.93 -34.00
C GLY A 897 -63.27 -39.35 -35.05
N ALA A 898 -62.35 -38.49 -34.59
CA ALA A 898 -61.24 -37.96 -35.38
C ALA A 898 -60.00 -37.74 -34.49
N ALA A 899 -58.82 -37.69 -35.09
CA ALA A 899 -57.55 -37.46 -34.42
C ALA A 899 -56.98 -36.05 -34.69
N ALA A 900 -55.85 -35.75 -34.03
CA ALA A 900 -54.99 -34.57 -34.21
C ALA A 900 -55.52 -33.22 -33.70
N GLY A 901 -54.58 -32.30 -33.40
CA GLY A 901 -54.85 -30.98 -32.81
C GLY A 901 -55.08 -31.06 -31.29
N GLY A 902 -54.23 -30.53 -30.40
CA GLY A 902 -53.06 -29.68 -30.62
C GLY A 902 -53.39 -28.21 -30.36
N VAL A 903 -53.16 -27.78 -29.11
CA VAL A 903 -52.94 -26.40 -28.62
C VAL A 903 -53.93 -25.32 -29.07
N VAL A 904 -54.65 -24.73 -28.10
CA VAL A 904 -54.60 -23.30 -27.73
C VAL A 904 -55.77 -23.01 -26.79
N CYS A 905 -55.45 -22.62 -25.55
CA CYS A 905 -56.45 -21.98 -24.67
C CYS A 905 -56.31 -20.45 -24.83
N VAL A 906 -57.23 -19.84 -25.58
CA VAL A 906 -57.34 -18.38 -25.73
C VAL A 906 -58.42 -17.87 -24.80
N VAL A 907 -57.99 -17.20 -23.72
CA VAL A 907 -58.78 -16.19 -22.99
C VAL A 907 -57.76 -15.11 -22.55
N ILE A 908 -57.59 -13.96 -23.21
CA ILE A 908 -58.52 -12.84 -23.46
C ILE A 908 -58.77 -11.99 -22.20
N PHE A 909 -58.21 -10.76 -22.20
CA PHE A 909 -58.76 -9.45 -21.79
C PHE A 909 -59.50 -9.36 -20.41
N LEU A 910 -59.38 -8.31 -19.60
CA LEU A 910 -58.82 -6.95 -19.76
C LEU A 910 -58.72 -6.27 -18.37
N LEU A 911 -57.95 -5.16 -18.28
CA LEU A 911 -58.00 -4.13 -17.21
C LEU A 911 -57.56 -4.62 -15.79
N VAL A 912 -57.11 -3.79 -14.86
CA VAL A 912 -57.25 -2.32 -14.68
C VAL A 912 -55.88 -1.64 -14.43
N PHE A 913 -55.66 -0.50 -15.10
CA PHE A 913 -54.81 0.68 -14.77
C PHE A 913 -53.47 0.48 -14.01
N LEU A 914 -52.31 0.88 -14.57
CA LEU A 914 -51.77 2.26 -14.54
C LEU A 914 -51.62 2.81 -13.10
N ILE A 915 -50.48 3.29 -12.59
CA ILE A 915 -49.24 3.89 -13.12
C ILE A 915 -48.19 3.83 -11.97
N ILE A 916 -46.88 3.52 -12.12
CA ILE A 916 -45.75 4.36 -12.60
C ILE A 916 -44.62 3.48 -13.18
N ARG A 917 -43.95 4.01 -14.22
CA ARG A 917 -42.63 3.72 -14.84
C ARG A 917 -41.79 2.56 -14.25
N ARG A 918 -41.38 1.52 -15.02
CA ARG A 918 -40.59 1.49 -16.29
C ARG A 918 -39.10 1.85 -16.05
N TRP A 919 -38.11 0.93 -16.07
CA TRP A 919 -37.71 -0.12 -17.04
C TRP A 919 -36.80 0.35 -18.19
N LYS A 920 -35.48 0.15 -18.03
CA LYS A 920 -34.53 -0.40 -19.03
C LYS A 920 -33.16 -0.59 -18.32
N LYS A 921 -32.43 -1.72 -18.39
CA LYS A 921 -32.27 -2.83 -19.35
C LYS A 921 -31.27 -2.57 -20.49
N ASN A 922 -30.07 -3.16 -20.31
CA ASN A 922 -29.07 -3.64 -21.27
C ASN A 922 -28.34 -2.64 -22.18
N ASN A 923 -27.02 -2.51 -21.96
CA ASN A 923 -26.02 -2.56 -23.03
C ASN A 923 -25.83 -4.03 -23.49
N ASN A 924 -25.51 -4.28 -24.77
CA ASN A 924 -24.60 -5.37 -25.17
C ASN A 924 -24.18 -5.33 -26.67
N ARG A 925 -23.02 -5.96 -26.98
CA ARG A 925 -22.53 -6.42 -28.32
C ARG A 925 -21.98 -5.33 -29.28
N ARG A 926 -21.09 -5.63 -30.25
CA ARG A 926 -20.75 -6.93 -30.91
C ARG A 926 -19.36 -7.02 -31.63
N THR A 927 -18.99 -8.27 -32.01
CA THR A 927 -17.97 -8.76 -33.00
C THR A 927 -16.47 -8.60 -32.68
N GLY A 928 -15.55 -9.53 -33.00
CA GLY A 928 -15.64 -10.99 -33.27
C GLY A 928 -15.60 -11.50 -34.73
N ARG A 929 -14.63 -12.37 -35.10
CA ARG A 929 -14.56 -13.22 -36.34
C ARG A 929 -13.57 -14.42 -36.20
N ALA A 930 -13.60 -15.37 -37.17
CA ALA A 930 -12.79 -16.61 -37.34
C ALA A 930 -12.65 -16.90 -38.88
N PRO A 931 -12.34 -18.09 -39.47
CA PRO A 931 -11.80 -19.40 -38.98
C PRO A 931 -10.69 -20.02 -39.90
N ASP A 932 -10.35 -21.33 -39.74
CA ASP A 932 -10.17 -22.40 -40.78
C ASP A 932 -9.61 -23.70 -40.12
N ILE A 933 -10.21 -24.92 -40.21
CA ILE A 933 -10.30 -25.93 -41.30
C ILE A 933 -8.99 -26.75 -41.52
N ALA A 934 -8.96 -28.09 -41.71
CA ALA A 934 -9.50 -29.27 -40.97
C ALA A 934 -9.12 -30.59 -41.73
N LEU A 935 -8.87 -31.72 -41.03
CA LEU A 935 -9.30 -33.13 -41.38
C LEU A 935 -8.54 -34.26 -40.61
N ILE A 936 -9.16 -35.45 -40.58
CA ILE A 936 -8.92 -36.70 -39.81
C ILE A 936 -9.35 -37.85 -40.79
N PRO A 937 -8.75 -39.08 -40.87
CA PRO A 937 -9.17 -40.21 -39.99
C PRO A 937 -8.31 -41.50 -39.79
N SER A 938 -8.40 -42.05 -38.56
CA SER A 938 -8.61 -43.48 -38.16
C SER A 938 -7.59 -44.59 -38.55
N VAL A 939 -7.66 -45.87 -38.08
CA VAL A 939 -8.67 -46.68 -37.34
C VAL A 939 -8.01 -47.82 -36.47
N ASN A 940 -8.71 -48.27 -35.40
CA ASN A 940 -8.87 -49.67 -34.88
C ASN A 940 -7.66 -50.61 -34.54
N THR A 941 -7.77 -51.74 -33.79
CA THR A 941 -8.52 -52.18 -32.57
C THR A 941 -8.03 -53.58 -32.10
N TYR A 942 -8.26 -53.93 -30.82
CA TYR A 942 -8.55 -55.28 -30.26
C TYR A 942 -7.43 -56.30 -29.86
N ASN A 943 -7.42 -56.60 -28.55
CA ASN A 943 -7.43 -57.92 -27.85
C ASN A 943 -6.24 -58.92 -27.68
N ASP A 944 -6.18 -59.44 -26.43
CA ASP A 944 -5.89 -60.83 -25.97
C ASP A 944 -4.46 -61.44 -26.07
N THR A 945 -3.98 -62.36 -25.20
CA THR A 945 -4.58 -63.10 -24.04
C THR A 945 -3.53 -63.60 -23.01
N HIS A 946 -3.92 -63.72 -21.73
CA HIS A 946 -3.72 -64.79 -20.70
C HIS A 946 -2.54 -65.81 -20.73
N ALA A 947 -2.07 -66.45 -19.63
CA ALA A 947 -2.18 -66.31 -18.15
C ALA A 947 -1.32 -67.40 -17.42
N TYR A 948 -1.11 -67.34 -16.08
CA TYR A 948 -1.48 -68.37 -15.05
C TYR A 948 -0.98 -68.12 -13.59
N GLU A 949 -1.78 -68.58 -12.61
CA GLU A 949 -1.73 -68.77 -11.12
C GLU A 949 -0.41 -68.53 -10.31
N ILE A 950 -0.35 -67.75 -9.19
CA ILE A 950 -0.85 -67.94 -7.78
C ILE A 950 -0.24 -69.18 -7.05
N PRO A 951 0.23 -69.16 -5.76
CA PRO A 951 0.25 -68.13 -4.67
C PRO A 951 1.64 -67.84 -3.99
N ALA A 952 1.62 -67.14 -2.84
CA ALA A 952 2.72 -66.68 -1.95
C ALA A 952 3.18 -67.77 -0.90
N PRO A 953 3.95 -67.55 0.23
CA PRO A 953 4.42 -66.29 0.87
C PRO A 953 5.79 -66.23 1.67
N VAL A 954 6.30 -64.99 1.90
CA VAL A 954 6.83 -64.41 3.19
C VAL A 954 8.20 -64.78 3.86
N TYR A 955 8.80 -63.74 4.51
CA TYR A 955 9.86 -63.64 5.57
C TYR A 955 11.38 -63.45 5.25
N GLU A 956 12.14 -63.03 6.28
CA GLU A 956 13.34 -62.15 6.29
C GLU A 956 14.73 -62.83 6.56
N THR A 957 15.80 -62.00 6.64
CA THR A 957 17.02 -62.08 7.51
C THR A 957 18.45 -62.30 6.92
N THR A 958 19.15 -61.18 6.67
CA THR A 958 20.45 -60.67 7.21
C THR A 958 21.73 -61.52 7.53
N ILE A 959 22.92 -60.90 7.30
CA ILE A 959 24.30 -61.11 7.89
C ILE A 959 25.13 -62.30 7.31
N GLY A 960 26.43 -62.26 6.95
CA GLY A 960 27.57 -61.32 7.08
C GLY A 960 28.94 -62.08 7.15
N GLY A 961 30.09 -61.43 6.85
CA GLY A 961 31.48 -61.95 7.02
C GLY A 961 32.39 -61.78 5.78
N ALA A 962 33.53 -61.07 5.73
CA ALA A 962 34.76 -60.97 6.58
C ALA A 962 35.82 -62.07 6.26
N ALA A 963 37.14 -61.85 6.17
CA ALA A 963 38.06 -60.70 6.36
C ALA A 963 39.22 -60.78 5.31
N ALA A 964 40.41 -60.13 5.32
CA ALA A 964 41.21 -59.26 6.23
C ALA A 964 42.05 -58.26 5.35
N ALA A 965 43.33 -57.85 5.48
CA ALA A 965 44.53 -57.97 6.37
C ALA A 965 45.61 -56.94 5.86
N ALA A 966 46.77 -56.62 6.47
CA ALA A 966 47.22 -56.49 7.88
C ALA A 966 48.69 -55.94 7.94
N GLY A 967 49.08 -55.18 8.98
CA GLY A 967 50.49 -54.81 9.32
C GLY A 967 50.80 -53.30 9.33
N ALA A 968 51.58 -52.71 10.27
CA ALA A 968 52.22 -53.19 11.52
C ALA A 968 52.34 -52.00 12.52
N ALA A 969 51.92 -52.10 13.80
CA ALA A 969 52.68 -52.49 15.02
C ALA A 969 53.91 -51.60 15.36
N GLY A 970 54.12 -51.07 16.58
CA GLY A 970 53.38 -51.08 17.86
C GLY A 970 53.75 -49.85 18.74
N ALA A 971 52.94 -49.44 19.74
CA ALA A 971 53.00 -49.82 21.18
C ALA A 971 54.24 -49.23 21.94
N THR A 972 54.17 -48.66 23.16
CA THR A 972 53.21 -48.78 24.30
C THR A 972 53.02 -47.50 25.15
N GLU A 973 51.84 -47.39 25.76
CA GLU A 973 51.48 -46.78 27.07
C GLU A 973 51.62 -45.27 27.44
N TYR A 974 50.49 -44.78 27.95
CA TYR A 974 50.14 -43.65 28.84
C TYR A 974 51.23 -42.69 29.39
N GLU A 975 51.00 -41.38 29.25
CA GLU A 975 50.77 -40.49 30.40
C GLU A 975 50.08 -39.15 30.04
N VAL A 976 49.73 -38.36 31.06
CA VAL A 976 49.25 -36.96 31.07
C VAL A 976 48.00 -36.60 30.24
N ASN A 977 46.87 -36.45 30.94
CA ASN A 977 45.86 -35.44 30.60
C ASN A 977 45.93 -34.32 31.66
N LEU A 978 46.57 -33.18 31.34
CA LEU A 978 46.73 -32.06 32.26
C LEU A 978 45.77 -30.91 31.93
N LYS A 979 44.67 -30.87 32.68
CA LYS A 979 43.86 -29.67 32.91
C LYS A 979 43.91 -29.35 34.40
N VAL A 980 44.57 -28.28 34.81
CA VAL A 980 44.50 -27.66 36.16
C VAL A 980 45.23 -26.31 36.13
N PRO A 981 44.83 -25.29 36.92
CA PRO A 981 43.75 -25.33 37.93
C PRO A 981 42.32 -25.17 37.39
N LEU A 982 41.51 -26.17 37.71
CA LEU A 982 40.08 -26.07 38.02
C LEU A 982 39.95 -25.97 39.57
N PRO A 983 38.79 -26.29 40.20
CA PRO A 983 37.52 -25.54 40.28
C PRO A 983 37.23 -25.15 41.76
N PRO A 984 35.97 -24.99 42.27
CA PRO A 984 34.99 -26.09 42.41
C PRO A 984 33.50 -25.75 42.11
N THR A 985 32.73 -26.80 41.83
CA THR A 985 31.25 -26.95 41.91
C THR A 985 30.94 -28.09 42.90
N PRO A 986 29.69 -28.47 43.28
CA PRO A 986 28.32 -27.96 43.00
C PRO A 986 27.60 -27.66 44.36
N PRO A 987 26.33 -28.06 44.68
CA PRO A 987 25.03 -28.13 43.98
C PRO A 987 23.93 -27.21 44.64
N PRO A 988 22.68 -27.12 44.11
CA PRO A 988 21.57 -26.37 44.76
C PRO A 988 20.91 -27.12 45.94
N PRO A 989 20.22 -26.43 46.87
CA PRO A 989 18.74 -26.52 46.90
C PRO A 989 17.95 -25.32 47.52
N ASN A 990 16.62 -25.36 47.39
CA ASN A 990 15.56 -24.73 48.22
C ASN A 990 15.32 -23.19 48.20
N GLY A 991 14.04 -22.80 48.26
CA GLY A 991 13.53 -21.49 48.74
C GLY A 991 12.92 -21.61 50.16
N PRO A 992 11.93 -20.81 50.60
CA PRO A 992 11.19 -19.71 49.94
C PRO A 992 11.34 -18.36 50.74
N PRO A 993 10.40 -17.38 50.82
CA PRO A 993 10.67 -16.03 51.39
C PRO A 993 10.50 -15.94 52.93
N PRO A 994 10.75 -14.76 53.53
CA PRO A 994 9.59 -13.97 54.01
C PRO A 994 9.67 -12.44 53.81
N SER A 995 8.53 -11.80 54.08
CA SER A 995 8.33 -10.34 54.18
C SER A 995 8.89 -9.72 55.47
N TYR A 996 8.96 -8.38 55.53
CA TYR A 996 8.56 -7.63 56.73
C TYR A 996 8.03 -6.23 56.39
N ASP A 997 6.91 -5.85 57.01
CA ASP A 997 6.18 -4.58 56.87
C ASP A 997 6.67 -3.51 57.88
N TYR A 998 6.36 -2.21 57.69
CA TYR A 998 5.29 -1.50 58.43
C TYR A 998 5.14 0.02 58.09
N VAL A 999 4.05 0.35 57.38
CA VAL A 999 2.99 1.39 57.59
C VAL A 999 2.99 2.12 58.98
N PRO A 1000 2.41 3.34 59.25
CA PRO A 1000 1.34 4.13 58.57
C PRO A 1000 1.67 5.65 58.29
N GLY A 1001 0.78 6.49 57.72
CA GLY A 1001 -0.58 6.27 57.14
C GLY A 1001 -1.45 7.56 56.97
N ASN A 1002 -2.71 7.37 56.54
CA ASN A 1002 -3.88 8.31 56.45
C ASN A 1002 -3.79 9.51 55.44
N TRP A 1003 -4.47 9.57 54.28
CA TRP A 1003 -5.93 9.54 53.93
C TRP A 1003 -6.82 10.58 54.68
N PRO A 1004 -7.95 11.11 54.11
CA PRO A 1004 -8.68 10.67 52.89
C PRO A 1004 -9.13 11.78 51.88
N GLY A 1005 -9.78 11.41 50.74
CA GLY A 1005 -10.20 12.38 49.69
C GLY A 1005 -11.35 12.06 48.69
N ASN A 1006 -12.07 10.93 48.79
CA ASN A 1006 -13.39 10.62 48.14
C ASN A 1006 -13.70 10.91 46.62
N ARG A 1007 -13.84 9.79 45.86
CA ARG A 1007 -14.89 9.43 44.85
C ARG A 1007 -14.94 10.04 43.41
N PRO A 1008 -15.24 9.19 42.38
CA PRO A 1008 -15.71 9.53 41.02
C PRO A 1008 -17.21 9.11 40.83
N PRO A 1009 -17.77 8.82 39.61
CA PRO A 1009 -17.61 9.34 38.24
C PRO A 1009 -18.94 9.85 37.60
N THR A 1010 -18.93 10.36 36.35
CA THR A 1010 -20.13 10.42 35.48
C THR A 1010 -19.83 10.30 33.97
N TYR A 1011 -20.85 9.96 33.18
CA TYR A 1011 -20.81 9.52 31.76
C TYR A 1011 -21.02 10.64 30.73
N MET A 1012 -20.59 10.37 29.47
CA MET A 1012 -21.14 10.82 28.16
C MET A 1012 -21.26 12.36 27.92
N GLU A 1013 -21.20 12.88 26.69
CA GLU A 1013 -21.73 12.38 25.41
C GLU A 1013 -20.90 12.86 24.19
N VAL A 1014 -21.32 12.50 22.98
CA VAL A 1014 -20.63 12.76 21.69
C VAL A 1014 -21.07 14.09 21.05
N LYS A 1015 -20.11 14.90 20.57
CA LYS A 1015 -20.28 15.71 19.37
C LYS A 1015 -18.96 16.14 18.73
#